data_AF-A0AA88RN82-F1
#
_entry.id   AF-A0AA88RN82-F1
#
_cell.length_a   1.000
_cell.length_b   1.000
_cell.length_c   1.000
_cell.angle_alpha   90.00
_cell.angle_beta   90.00
_cell.angle_gamma   90.00
#
_symmetry.space_group_name_H-M   'P 1'
#
loop_
_entity.id
_entity.type
_entity.pdbx_description
1 polymer ?
#
loop_
_entity_poly.entity_id
_entity_poly.type
_entity_poly.pdbx_seq_one_letter_code
_entity_poly.pdbx_strand_id
1 'polypeptide(L)'
;GGVEGKRQVDKVIDKCATMQNLREAIATYRNSILRQPDEMKKEALLSFFVEYLERYYYLICFAVYLHTERAALYPRSPGQCSFYDWMKARPELYTILRSFYGVVMPLGRLLRRDPMGALGYASLKPSLTKVAESAHGHPYEMDIVAGSRIGEVLGSQTVLKSDHCPGCQHPGLSETVEGAPNFREIPGFPVYGVANPTVDGIRSVIQRIGSSRGGRPVFWHNMREEPVIYINGKPFVLREVERPYKNMLEYTGIDRERVERMEARLKEDILREAESYNGAIMVIHETDDGQIFEAWEHVSSYLVQTPLEVFRCLENDFPIKYARVPITDGKAPKSSDFDTLVMNIASACKDTAFVFNCQMGRGRTTTGTVIACLLKLRLDYGRPIRILLDDMSREEADSGTSSGEETGGHYPESTSNTAKDRPCKDTSHAFGINDILLLWKITRLFDNGVECREALDAIIDRCSALQNIRQAVLQYRKVFNQQHVEPRERRVALNRGAEYLERYFRLIAFAAYLGSEAFDGFCENGKSRITFKSWLHQRPEVQAMKWSIRLRPGRFFTVPEELRVPQESQHGDAVMEAIVKDRNGSVLGKGSILKMYFFPGQRTSSHIQIHGAPHVFKVDGYPVYSMATPTIAGAMEMLAYLGSKPTAERSAAQKVILTDLREEAVVYINGTPFVLRELNKPVDTLKHVGITGRMVEHMEARLKEDIIAEVRQSGGRMLLHREEYCPALSQASVIGYWENIFVDDVKTPTEVYAALKAEGYNIRYRRIPLTREREALTTDVDAIQYCEDK
;
A
#
# COMPACT_ATOMS: atom_id res chain seq x y z
N GLY A 1 21.31 25.18 -23.69
CA GLY A 1 19.84 25.06 -23.76
C GLY A 1 19.12 25.71 -22.58
N GLY A 2 19.46 25.35 -21.34
CA GLY A 2 18.68 25.72 -20.13
C GLY A 2 18.32 27.18 -19.93
N VAL A 3 19.27 28.11 -20.14
CA VAL A 3 19.04 29.56 -19.92
C VAL A 3 18.01 30.13 -20.91
N GLU A 4 18.09 29.75 -22.18
CA GLU A 4 17.13 30.21 -23.20
C GLU A 4 15.76 29.53 -23.03
N GLY A 5 15.74 28.23 -22.71
CA GLY A 5 14.50 27.50 -22.37
C GLY A 5 13.77 28.14 -21.20
N LYS A 6 14.49 28.49 -20.13
CA LYS A 6 13.95 29.24 -18.99
C LYS A 6 13.40 30.60 -19.39
N ARG A 7 14.13 31.39 -20.19
CA ARG A 7 13.68 32.72 -20.63
C ARG A 7 12.37 32.65 -21.43
N GLN A 8 12.19 31.61 -22.23
CA GLN A 8 10.97 31.41 -23.01
C GLN A 8 9.80 30.97 -22.13
N VAL A 9 10.04 30.01 -21.22
CA VAL A 9 9.05 29.59 -20.22
C VAL A 9 8.59 30.78 -19.39
N ASP A 10 9.50 31.64 -18.95
CA ASP A 10 9.17 32.86 -18.20
C ASP A 10 8.20 33.76 -18.99
N LYS A 11 8.49 34.02 -20.27
CA LYS A 11 7.61 34.81 -21.15
C LYS A 11 6.24 34.18 -21.37
N VAL A 12 6.16 32.84 -21.47
CA VAL A 12 4.90 32.12 -21.67
C VAL A 12 4.07 32.13 -20.38
N ILE A 13 4.71 31.89 -19.23
CA ILE A 13 4.05 31.99 -17.91
C ILE A 13 3.46 33.38 -17.70
N ASP A 14 4.22 34.44 -18.02
CA ASP A 14 3.76 35.82 -17.85
C ASP A 14 2.56 36.14 -18.78
N LYS A 15 2.48 35.54 -19.97
CA LYS A 15 1.32 35.67 -20.88
C LYS A 15 0.10 34.86 -20.43
N CYS A 16 0.29 33.79 -19.65
CA CYS A 16 -0.77 32.94 -19.12
C CYS A 16 -1.22 33.34 -17.70
N ALA A 17 -0.80 34.51 -17.21
CA ALA A 17 -0.96 34.93 -15.82
C ALA A 17 -2.39 35.36 -15.42
N THR A 18 -3.39 35.27 -16.31
CA THR A 18 -4.74 35.82 -16.09
C THR A 18 -5.50 35.20 -14.91
N MET A 19 -5.23 33.94 -14.56
CA MET A 19 -5.75 33.31 -13.33
C MET A 19 -4.68 33.12 -12.25
N GLN A 20 -3.47 32.71 -12.62
CA GLN A 20 -2.39 32.45 -11.66
C GLN A 20 -1.02 32.49 -12.36
N ASN A 21 -0.06 33.25 -11.80
CA ASN A 21 1.32 33.25 -12.27
C ASN A 21 2.19 32.31 -11.41
N LEU A 22 2.79 31.30 -12.04
CA LEU A 22 3.60 30.29 -11.35
C LEU A 22 4.82 30.89 -10.65
N ARG A 23 5.47 31.89 -11.25
CA ARG A 23 6.67 32.53 -10.69
C ARG A 23 6.34 33.40 -9.49
N GLU A 24 5.25 34.15 -9.57
CA GLU A 24 4.75 34.95 -8.46
C GLU A 24 4.30 34.06 -7.30
N ALA A 25 3.65 32.93 -7.58
CA ALA A 25 3.25 31.96 -6.57
C ALA A 25 4.47 31.38 -5.83
N ILE A 26 5.53 30.97 -6.55
CA ILE A 26 6.79 30.50 -5.93
C ILE A 26 7.38 31.57 -5.00
N ALA A 27 7.45 32.82 -5.47
CA ALA A 27 7.95 33.93 -4.67
C ALA A 27 7.08 34.20 -3.42
N THR A 28 5.77 34.09 -3.57
CA THR A 28 4.79 34.27 -2.50
C THR A 28 4.95 33.21 -1.42
N TYR A 29 4.95 31.93 -1.82
CA TYR A 29 5.15 30.83 -0.87
C TYR A 29 6.51 30.91 -0.17
N ARG A 30 7.59 31.28 -0.89
CA ARG A 30 8.90 31.50 -0.28
C ARG A 30 8.84 32.54 0.84
N ASN A 31 8.20 33.69 0.58
CA ASN A 31 8.05 34.76 1.56
C ASN A 31 7.15 34.34 2.73
N SER A 32 6.07 33.60 2.46
CA SER A 32 5.19 33.04 3.48
C SER A 32 5.90 32.04 4.40
N ILE A 33 6.78 31.18 3.86
CA ILE A 33 7.57 30.22 4.64
C ILE A 33 8.54 30.94 5.59
N LEU A 34 9.24 31.96 5.10
CA LEU A 34 10.21 32.72 5.90
C LEU A 34 9.56 33.46 7.06
N ARG A 35 8.29 33.85 6.91
CA ARG A 35 7.53 34.61 7.92
C ARG A 35 6.65 33.72 8.81
N GLN A 36 6.63 32.42 8.60
CA GLN A 36 5.76 31.51 9.34
C GLN A 36 6.46 30.96 10.58
N PRO A 37 6.07 31.38 11.81
CA PRO A 37 6.65 30.87 13.06
C PRO A 37 6.14 29.46 13.43
N ASP A 38 4.97 29.07 12.92
CA ASP A 38 4.37 27.76 13.17
C ASP A 38 4.99 26.70 12.25
N GLU A 39 5.70 25.73 12.84
CA GLU A 39 6.40 24.68 12.09
C GLU A 39 5.47 23.77 11.27
N MET A 40 4.21 23.54 11.69
CA MET A 40 3.25 22.74 10.94
C MET A 40 2.74 23.47 9.70
N LYS A 41 2.40 24.76 9.84
CA LYS A 41 2.00 25.61 8.72
C LYS A 41 3.16 25.86 7.76
N LYS A 42 4.38 25.96 8.29
CA LYS A 42 5.61 26.09 7.51
C LYS A 42 5.90 24.83 6.69
N GLU A 43 5.72 23.63 7.26
CA GLU A 43 5.82 22.34 6.58
C GLU A 43 4.76 22.21 5.46
N ALA A 44 3.52 22.62 5.71
CA ALA A 44 2.47 22.66 4.68
C ALA A 44 2.80 23.65 3.54
N LEU A 45 3.28 24.85 3.86
CA LEU A 45 3.71 25.85 2.87
C LEU A 45 4.92 25.37 2.07
N LEU A 46 5.87 24.65 2.70
CA LEU A 46 7.02 24.02 2.05
C LEU A 46 6.59 22.96 1.03
N SER A 47 5.57 22.16 1.36
CA SER A 47 4.99 21.20 0.41
C SER A 47 4.43 21.91 -0.83
N PHE A 48 3.66 22.99 -0.67
CA PHE A 48 3.15 23.76 -1.81
C PHE A 48 4.30 24.44 -2.58
N PHE A 49 5.27 25.02 -1.89
CA PHE A 49 6.42 25.66 -2.52
C PHE A 49 7.19 24.73 -3.46
N VAL A 50 7.47 23.49 -3.03
CA VAL A 50 8.17 22.51 -3.86
C VAL A 50 7.34 22.06 -5.04
N GLU A 51 6.02 21.88 -4.89
CA GLU A 51 5.15 21.56 -6.03
C GLU A 51 5.21 22.63 -7.13
N TYR A 52 5.18 23.92 -6.77
CA TYR A 52 5.26 24.99 -7.75
C TYR A 52 6.65 25.08 -8.39
N LEU A 53 7.70 24.83 -7.62
CA LEU A 53 9.08 24.83 -8.11
C LEU A 53 9.32 23.67 -9.09
N GLU A 54 8.75 22.51 -8.83
CA GLU A 54 8.81 21.34 -9.69
C GLU A 54 8.10 21.57 -11.02
N ARG A 55 6.89 22.15 -11.01
CA ARG A 55 6.18 22.57 -12.24
C ARG A 55 7.05 23.47 -13.11
N TYR A 56 7.67 24.46 -12.47
CA TYR A 56 8.53 25.40 -13.16
C TYR A 56 9.76 24.71 -13.76
N TYR A 57 10.36 23.79 -13.00
CA TYR A 57 11.49 22.98 -13.46
C TYR A 57 11.13 22.12 -14.69
N TYR A 58 9.99 21.41 -14.67
CA TYR A 58 9.55 20.59 -15.79
C TYR A 58 9.29 21.41 -17.05
N LEU A 59 8.70 22.60 -16.93
CA LEU A 59 8.50 23.50 -18.06
C LEU A 59 9.83 23.92 -18.68
N ILE A 60 10.85 24.19 -17.87
CA ILE A 60 12.21 24.50 -18.36
C ILE A 60 12.79 23.28 -19.11
N CYS A 61 12.71 22.08 -18.53
CA CYS A 61 13.19 20.85 -19.16
C CYS A 61 12.48 20.57 -20.49
N PHE A 62 11.17 20.79 -20.54
CA PHE A 62 10.37 20.60 -21.74
C PHE A 62 10.73 21.62 -22.83
N ALA A 63 10.91 22.89 -22.47
CA ALA A 63 11.39 23.90 -23.42
C ALA A 63 12.77 23.55 -23.97
N VAL A 64 13.68 23.02 -23.14
CA VAL A 64 15.00 22.56 -23.59
C VAL A 64 14.91 21.33 -24.49
N TYR A 65 14.00 20.40 -24.20
CA TYR A 65 13.71 19.25 -25.06
C TYR A 65 13.28 19.71 -26.46
N LEU A 66 12.32 20.64 -26.55
CA LEU A 66 11.87 21.21 -27.83
C LEU A 66 12.99 21.88 -28.64
N HIS A 67 13.99 22.48 -27.97
CA HIS A 67 15.15 23.09 -28.64
C HIS A 67 16.20 22.08 -29.08
N THR A 68 16.38 21.00 -28.32
CA THR A 68 17.43 20.02 -28.56
C THR A 68 17.03 18.99 -29.62
N GLU A 69 15.76 18.60 -29.65
CA GLU A 69 15.21 17.68 -30.63
C GLU A 69 14.34 18.44 -31.65
N ARG A 70 14.96 19.21 -32.56
CA ARG A 70 14.23 19.93 -33.64
C ARG A 70 13.36 19.01 -34.51
N ALA A 71 13.62 17.70 -34.53
CA ALA A 71 12.82 16.69 -35.22
C ALA A 71 11.51 16.32 -34.50
N ALA A 72 11.33 16.71 -33.23
CA ALA A 72 10.05 16.60 -32.52
C ALA A 72 8.97 17.56 -33.08
N LEU A 73 9.37 18.54 -33.90
CA LEU A 73 8.48 19.48 -34.58
C LEU A 73 7.95 18.96 -35.93
N TYR A 74 8.46 17.83 -36.44
CA TYR A 74 8.05 17.28 -37.74
C TYR A 74 7.71 15.77 -37.65
N PRO A 75 6.50 15.34 -38.02
CA PRO A 75 5.95 14.02 -37.67
C PRO A 75 6.49 12.81 -38.50
N ARG A 76 7.72 12.83 -39.04
CA ARG A 76 8.15 11.81 -40.03
C ARG A 76 9.57 11.22 -39.97
N SER A 77 10.36 11.42 -38.92
CA SER A 77 11.69 10.76 -38.82
C SER A 77 11.65 9.51 -37.92
N PRO A 78 12.14 8.34 -38.37
CA PRO A 78 12.10 7.06 -37.66
C PRO A 78 13.11 6.95 -36.50
N GLY A 79 13.30 8.04 -35.74
CA GLY A 79 14.22 8.12 -34.61
C GLY A 79 13.78 9.13 -33.54
N GLN A 80 12.48 9.40 -33.42
CA GLN A 80 11.96 10.34 -32.42
C GLN A 80 12.19 9.82 -30.99
N CYS A 81 12.94 10.58 -30.21
CA CYS A 81 13.12 10.38 -28.77
C CYS A 81 11.97 11.09 -28.04
N SER A 82 11.15 10.36 -27.27
CA SER A 82 10.08 10.99 -26.49
C SER A 82 10.66 11.90 -25.39
N PHE A 83 9.88 12.85 -24.87
CA PHE A 83 10.34 13.64 -23.71
C PHE A 83 10.66 12.74 -22.50
N TYR A 84 9.93 11.63 -22.35
CA TYR A 84 10.21 10.62 -21.33
C TYR A 84 11.58 9.97 -21.54
N ASP A 85 11.87 9.48 -22.76
CA ASP A 85 13.15 8.85 -23.09
C ASP A 85 14.31 9.86 -22.98
N TRP A 86 14.06 11.11 -23.38
CA TRP A 86 15.01 12.22 -23.28
C TRP A 86 15.34 12.56 -21.83
N MET A 87 14.34 12.58 -20.94
CA MET A 87 14.56 12.75 -19.49
C MET A 87 15.26 11.53 -18.90
N LYS A 88 14.81 10.31 -19.24
CA LYS A 88 15.37 9.04 -18.74
C LYS A 88 16.84 8.87 -19.11
N ALA A 89 17.25 9.34 -20.29
CA ALA A 89 18.64 9.35 -20.72
C ALA A 89 19.52 10.33 -19.92
N ARG A 90 18.94 11.18 -19.06
CA ARG A 90 19.62 12.25 -18.30
C ARG A 90 19.35 12.14 -16.79
N PRO A 91 19.94 11.15 -16.11
CA PRO A 91 19.74 10.91 -14.67
C PRO A 91 20.12 12.11 -13.77
N GLU A 92 20.98 13.01 -14.24
CA GLU A 92 21.34 14.26 -13.58
C GLU A 92 20.13 15.19 -13.35
N LEU A 93 19.13 15.17 -14.24
CA LEU A 93 17.91 15.97 -14.10
C LEU A 93 17.02 15.45 -12.96
N TYR A 94 16.92 14.12 -12.83
CA TYR A 94 16.22 13.49 -11.71
C TYR A 94 16.93 13.69 -10.37
N THR A 95 18.24 13.87 -10.39
CA THR A 95 19.02 14.19 -9.18
C THR A 95 18.69 15.60 -8.67
N ILE A 96 18.45 16.56 -9.57
CA ILE A 96 17.99 17.92 -9.22
C ILE A 96 16.57 17.89 -8.65
N LEU A 97 15.66 17.11 -9.25
CA LEU A 97 14.33 16.90 -8.68
C LEU A 97 14.41 16.30 -7.28
N ARG A 98 15.23 15.26 -7.09
CA ARG A 98 15.45 14.61 -5.80
C ARG A 98 16.02 15.58 -4.75
N SER A 99 16.80 16.58 -5.14
CA SER A 99 17.32 17.58 -4.20
C SER A 99 16.24 18.56 -3.71
N PHE A 100 15.24 18.91 -4.54
CA PHE A 100 14.08 19.71 -4.09
C PHE A 100 13.28 19.00 -2.98
N TYR A 101 13.10 17.68 -3.10
CA TYR A 101 12.44 16.86 -2.09
C TYR A 101 13.28 16.64 -0.82
N GLY A 102 14.61 16.78 -0.93
CA GLY A 102 15.52 16.80 0.21
C GLY A 102 15.38 18.04 1.10
N VAL A 103 14.68 19.09 0.64
CA VAL A 103 14.41 20.32 1.41
C VAL A 103 13.10 20.23 2.22
N VAL A 104 12.10 19.47 1.75
CA VAL A 104 10.80 19.28 2.43
C VAL A 104 10.84 18.16 3.46
N MET A 105 11.68 17.16 3.23
CA MET A 105 12.05 16.23 4.28
C MET A 105 13.20 16.88 5.05
N PRO A 106 13.02 17.37 6.28
CA PRO A 106 14.17 17.33 7.16
C PRO A 106 14.59 15.85 7.15
N LEU A 107 15.76 15.57 6.58
CA LEU A 107 16.62 14.51 7.07
C LEU A 107 16.79 14.75 8.57
N GLY A 108 15.77 14.43 9.36
CA GLY A 108 15.74 14.48 10.82
C GLY A 108 16.63 13.40 11.42
N ARG A 109 17.68 12.99 10.71
CA ARG A 109 18.68 12.02 11.13
C ARG A 109 20.11 12.34 10.68
N LEU A 110 20.35 13.27 9.73
CA LEU A 110 21.74 13.62 9.35
C LEU A 110 22.32 14.84 10.08
N LEU A 111 21.50 15.61 10.82
CA LEU A 111 21.98 16.65 11.75
C LEU A 111 21.97 16.18 13.21
N ARG A 112 22.25 14.88 13.43
CA ARG A 112 22.60 14.34 14.76
C ARG A 112 23.99 13.72 14.77
N ARG A 113 24.91 14.24 13.95
CA ARG A 113 26.35 14.12 14.21
C ARG A 113 26.76 15.42 14.89
N ASP A 114 26.92 15.33 16.19
CA ASP A 114 27.58 16.26 17.11
C ASP A 114 27.67 17.75 16.68
N PRO A 115 26.67 18.58 17.05
CA PRO A 115 26.71 20.02 16.83
C PRO A 115 27.87 20.74 17.53
N MET A 116 28.45 20.17 18.60
CA MET A 116 29.52 20.80 19.38
C MET A 116 30.90 20.55 18.75
N GLY A 117 31.14 19.36 18.21
CA GLY A 117 32.38 19.02 17.53
C GLY A 117 32.62 19.82 16.24
N ALA A 118 31.56 20.17 15.50
CA ALA A 118 31.66 20.99 14.28
C ALA A 118 31.97 22.48 14.54
N LEU A 119 31.81 22.94 15.79
CA LEU A 119 32.11 24.30 16.23
C LEU A 119 33.49 24.41 16.92
N GLY A 120 34.31 23.35 16.88
CA GLY A 120 35.66 23.36 17.46
C GLY A 120 35.70 23.23 18.98
N TYR A 121 34.56 22.96 19.63
CA TYR A 121 34.54 22.59 21.05
C TYR A 121 34.86 21.10 21.17
N ALA A 122 36.15 20.79 21.30
CA ALA A 122 36.60 19.49 21.76
C ALA A 122 36.00 19.24 23.16
N SER A 123 35.08 18.28 23.29
CA SER A 123 34.80 17.70 24.60
C SER A 123 36.10 17.11 25.11
N LEU A 124 36.52 17.56 26.30
CA LEU A 124 37.71 17.06 26.98
C LEU A 124 37.70 15.54 26.99
N LYS A 125 38.77 14.93 26.44
CA LYS A 125 39.10 13.53 26.72
C LYS A 125 39.04 13.32 28.24
N PRO A 126 38.27 12.34 28.76
CA PRO A 126 38.47 11.93 30.12
C PRO A 126 39.92 11.44 30.23
N SER A 127 40.62 11.98 31.22
CA SER A 127 41.96 11.59 31.60
C SER A 127 42.04 10.08 31.76
N LEU A 128 43.06 9.48 31.12
CA LEU A 128 43.56 8.14 31.38
C LEU A 128 43.62 7.90 32.89
N THR A 129 42.63 7.16 33.40
CA THR A 129 42.63 6.67 34.77
C THR A 129 43.04 5.21 34.70
N LYS A 130 44.10 4.85 35.42
CA LYS A 130 44.71 3.52 35.42
C LYS A 130 43.66 2.41 35.55
N VAL A 131 43.64 1.50 34.59
CA VAL A 131 42.84 0.28 34.60
C VAL A 131 43.26 -0.58 35.79
N ALA A 132 42.29 -0.93 36.64
CA ALA A 132 42.43 -2.06 37.55
C ALA A 132 42.30 -3.34 36.72
N GLU A 133 43.37 -4.13 36.68
CA GLU A 133 43.42 -5.42 35.99
C GLU A 133 42.35 -6.36 36.55
N SER A 134 41.52 -6.92 35.66
CA SER A 134 40.76 -8.13 35.95
C SER A 134 41.73 -9.28 36.27
N ALA A 135 41.29 -10.26 37.05
CA ALA A 135 42.03 -11.51 37.33
C ALA A 135 42.49 -12.28 36.05
N HIS A 136 42.03 -11.89 34.86
CA HIS A 136 42.42 -12.44 33.56
C HIS A 136 42.93 -11.41 32.53
N GLY A 137 43.15 -10.14 32.90
CA GLY A 137 43.79 -9.13 32.01
C GLY A 137 42.92 -8.55 30.88
N HIS A 138 41.61 -8.83 30.84
CA HIS A 138 40.71 -8.27 29.81
C HIS A 138 40.10 -6.91 30.21
N PRO A 139 39.87 -5.98 29.26
CA PRO A 139 39.13 -4.75 29.52
C PRO A 139 37.67 -5.01 29.94
N TYR A 140 37.13 -4.14 30.79
CA TYR A 140 35.76 -4.21 31.31
C TYR A 140 34.75 -3.32 30.59
N GLU A 141 35.20 -2.38 29.75
CA GLU A 141 34.33 -1.43 29.06
C GLU A 141 34.30 -1.70 27.55
N MET A 142 33.09 -1.88 27.00
CA MET A 142 32.85 -2.07 25.57
C MET A 142 33.35 -0.91 24.73
N ASP A 143 33.35 0.33 25.23
CA ASP A 143 33.87 1.46 24.47
C ASP A 143 35.38 1.35 24.21
N ILE A 144 36.13 0.75 25.15
CA ILE A 144 37.57 0.51 24.99
C ILE A 144 37.81 -0.61 23.97
N VAL A 145 37.08 -1.73 24.10
CA VAL A 145 37.21 -2.89 23.20
C VAL A 145 36.72 -2.54 21.79
N ALA A 146 35.58 -1.84 21.68
CA ALA A 146 35.10 -1.32 20.41
C ALA A 146 36.13 -0.35 19.81
N GLY A 147 36.66 0.59 20.59
CA GLY A 147 37.67 1.54 20.12
C GLY A 147 38.90 0.90 19.48
N SER A 148 39.29 -0.31 19.89
CA SER A 148 40.42 -1.06 19.32
C SER A 148 40.06 -1.99 18.14
N ARG A 149 38.78 -2.09 17.75
CA ARG A 149 38.33 -2.91 16.62
C ARG A 149 38.78 -2.37 15.28
N ILE A 150 39.45 -3.21 14.50
CA ILE A 150 39.91 -2.94 13.13
C ILE A 150 39.20 -3.80 12.07
N GLY A 151 38.18 -4.56 12.45
CA GLY A 151 37.40 -5.40 11.54
C GLY A 151 36.62 -4.60 10.50
N GLU A 152 36.34 -5.21 9.34
CA GLU A 152 35.57 -4.57 8.27
C GLU A 152 34.08 -4.45 8.62
N VAL A 153 33.55 -5.45 9.34
CA VAL A 153 32.15 -5.53 9.77
C VAL A 153 32.06 -5.34 11.28
N LEU A 154 32.91 -6.03 12.05
CA LEU A 154 33.06 -5.79 13.50
C LEU A 154 34.12 -4.71 13.72
N GLY A 155 33.76 -3.47 13.41
CA GLY A 155 34.61 -2.28 13.53
C GLY A 155 34.35 -1.46 14.80
N SER A 156 35.03 -0.32 14.91
CA SER A 156 35.07 0.48 16.15
C SER A 156 33.78 1.15 16.61
N GLN A 157 32.76 1.12 15.77
CA GLN A 157 31.43 1.64 16.08
C GLN A 157 30.37 0.54 16.19
N THR A 158 30.80 -0.73 16.23
CA THR A 158 29.89 -1.87 16.21
C THR A 158 30.10 -2.82 17.38
N VAL A 159 29.01 -3.46 17.81
CA VAL A 159 28.96 -4.42 18.92
C VAL A 159 28.11 -5.63 18.55
N LEU A 160 28.37 -6.74 19.24
CA LEU A 160 27.56 -7.95 19.15
C LEU A 160 26.59 -7.97 20.33
N LYS A 161 25.28 -8.01 20.04
CA LYS A 161 24.25 -8.15 21.06
C LYS A 161 23.59 -9.52 20.96
N SER A 162 23.35 -10.17 22.10
CA SER A 162 22.53 -11.37 22.17
C SER A 162 21.14 -11.06 21.61
N ASP A 163 20.73 -11.90 20.68
CA ASP A 163 19.43 -11.79 20.03
C ASP A 163 18.34 -12.49 20.85
N HIS A 164 18.73 -13.42 21.74
CA HIS A 164 17.89 -13.96 22.80
C HIS A 164 17.86 -12.99 23.98
N CYS A 165 16.64 -12.68 24.40
CA CYS A 165 16.32 -11.75 25.46
C CYS A 165 15.18 -12.33 26.32
N PRO A 166 15.10 -12.03 27.62
CA PRO A 166 14.04 -12.56 28.47
C PRO A 166 12.61 -12.20 28.01
N GLY A 167 12.44 -11.02 27.40
CA GLY A 167 11.16 -10.57 26.80
C GLY A 167 10.85 -11.14 25.41
N CYS A 168 11.66 -12.07 24.90
CA CYS A 168 11.53 -12.57 23.53
C CYS A 168 10.34 -13.54 23.37
N GLN A 169 9.89 -14.21 24.44
CA GLN A 169 8.69 -15.06 24.43
C GLN A 169 7.43 -14.25 24.76
N HIS A 170 6.41 -14.36 23.92
CA HIS A 170 5.11 -13.76 24.16
C HIS A 170 4.29 -14.64 25.11
N PRO A 171 3.79 -14.12 26.25
CA PRO A 171 3.10 -14.92 27.26
C PRO A 171 1.75 -15.47 26.78
N GLY A 172 1.15 -14.86 25.75
CA GLY A 172 -0.14 -15.30 25.18
C GLY A 172 -0.07 -16.46 24.19
N LEU A 173 1.11 -17.06 23.94
CA LEU A 173 1.22 -18.26 23.10
C LEU A 173 1.16 -19.51 24.00
N SER A 174 0.33 -20.48 23.62
CA SER A 174 0.13 -21.73 24.37
C SER A 174 1.30 -22.70 24.23
N GLU A 175 1.98 -22.68 23.09
CA GLU A 175 3.09 -23.57 22.80
C GLU A 175 4.44 -22.90 23.05
N THR A 176 5.33 -23.62 23.73
CA THR A 176 6.72 -23.22 23.97
C THR A 176 7.65 -24.31 23.49
N VAL A 177 8.66 -23.92 22.71
CA VAL A 177 9.74 -24.81 22.27
C VAL A 177 11.05 -24.23 22.80
N GLU A 178 11.79 -25.04 23.55
CA GLU A 178 13.04 -24.63 24.17
C GLU A 178 14.04 -24.14 23.10
N GLY A 179 14.64 -22.97 23.33
CA GLY A 179 15.55 -22.35 22.36
C GLY A 179 14.88 -21.74 21.12
N ALA A 180 13.56 -21.85 20.96
CA ALA A 180 12.81 -21.34 19.82
C ALA A 180 11.62 -20.46 20.27
N PRO A 181 11.88 -19.19 20.69
CA PRO A 181 10.83 -18.32 21.20
C PRO A 181 9.77 -18.03 20.14
N ASN A 182 8.54 -17.78 20.57
CA ASN A 182 7.40 -17.43 19.71
C ASN A 182 7.10 -18.44 18.58
N PHE A 183 7.51 -19.69 18.75
CA PHE A 183 7.11 -20.78 17.87
C PHE A 183 5.59 -20.93 17.86
N ARG A 184 5.02 -21.08 16.66
CA ARG A 184 3.58 -21.30 16.45
C ARG A 184 3.31 -21.94 15.09
N GLU A 185 2.30 -22.78 15.04
CA GLU A 185 1.68 -23.31 13.82
C GLU A 185 0.51 -22.41 13.38
N ILE A 186 0.32 -22.25 12.07
CA ILE A 186 -0.85 -21.54 11.53
C ILE A 186 -1.98 -22.55 11.27
N PRO A 187 -3.17 -22.36 11.88
CA PRO A 187 -4.27 -23.31 11.74
C PRO A 187 -4.67 -23.60 10.29
N GLY A 188 -4.67 -24.88 9.91
CA GLY A 188 -5.04 -25.36 8.57
C GLY A 188 -3.94 -25.23 7.51
N PHE A 189 -2.70 -24.88 7.88
CA PHE A 189 -1.57 -24.76 6.95
C PHE A 189 -0.30 -25.42 7.52
N PRO A 190 0.53 -26.08 6.69
CA PRO A 190 1.86 -26.53 7.09
C PRO A 190 2.84 -25.35 7.10
N VAL A 191 2.48 -24.28 7.81
CA VAL A 191 3.18 -23.00 7.89
C VAL A 191 3.40 -22.65 9.36
N TYR A 192 4.64 -22.30 9.70
CA TYR A 192 5.06 -22.05 11.07
C TYR A 192 5.79 -20.71 11.17
N GLY A 193 5.64 -20.04 12.31
CA GLY A 193 6.36 -18.80 12.62
C GLY A 193 7.17 -18.97 13.90
N VAL A 194 8.38 -18.41 13.94
CA VAL A 194 9.26 -18.45 15.12
C VAL A 194 10.10 -17.16 15.23
N ALA A 195 10.51 -16.79 16.44
CA ALA A 195 11.59 -15.82 16.65
C ALA A 195 12.93 -16.41 16.22
N ASN A 196 14.03 -15.67 16.35
CA ASN A 196 15.33 -16.22 16.00
C ASN A 196 15.72 -17.31 17.02
N PRO A 197 15.87 -18.58 16.62
CA PRO A 197 16.12 -19.67 17.55
C PRO A 197 17.62 -19.85 17.85
N THR A 198 17.96 -20.62 18.88
CA THR A 198 19.28 -21.24 19.05
C THR A 198 19.45 -22.41 18.08
N VAL A 199 20.67 -22.91 17.90
CA VAL A 199 20.91 -24.12 17.06
C VAL A 199 20.13 -25.32 17.58
N ASP A 200 20.06 -25.51 18.90
CA ASP A 200 19.24 -26.57 19.52
C ASP A 200 17.75 -26.29 19.35
N GLY A 201 17.32 -25.03 19.46
CA GLY A 201 15.94 -24.64 19.15
C GLY A 201 15.52 -24.96 17.72
N ILE A 202 16.42 -24.80 16.74
CA ILE A 202 16.15 -25.22 15.35
C ILE A 202 15.88 -26.73 15.30
N ARG A 203 16.70 -27.55 15.98
CA ARG A 203 16.50 -29.01 16.04
C ARG A 203 15.17 -29.37 16.69
N SER A 204 14.84 -28.74 17.82
CA SER A 204 13.58 -28.94 18.53
C SER A 204 12.37 -28.60 17.66
N VAL A 205 12.44 -27.50 16.89
CA VAL A 205 11.38 -27.12 15.93
C VAL A 205 11.22 -28.16 14.82
N ILE A 206 12.32 -28.61 14.22
CA ILE A 206 12.29 -29.61 13.14
C ILE A 206 11.69 -30.93 13.65
N GLN A 207 12.07 -31.37 14.85
CA GLN A 207 11.50 -32.56 15.50
C GLN A 207 10.02 -32.38 15.80
N ARG A 208 9.61 -31.22 16.32
CA ARG A 208 8.21 -30.88 16.62
C ARG A 208 7.31 -30.87 15.36
N ILE A 209 7.85 -30.50 14.20
CA ILE A 209 7.15 -30.56 12.91
C ILE A 209 7.01 -32.03 12.41
N GLY A 210 7.72 -32.98 13.02
CA GLY A 210 7.70 -34.39 12.61
C GLY A 210 8.66 -34.70 11.46
N SER A 211 9.74 -33.94 11.34
CA SER A 211 10.73 -34.07 10.27
C SER A 211 11.94 -34.86 10.76
N SER A 212 11.92 -36.20 10.65
CA SER A 212 13.07 -37.09 10.85
C SER A 212 13.60 -37.60 9.49
N ARG A 213 14.62 -38.48 9.45
CA ARG A 213 15.07 -39.12 8.19
C ARG A 213 13.90 -39.89 7.55
N GLY A 214 13.37 -39.37 6.44
CA GLY A 214 12.17 -39.88 5.76
C GLY A 214 10.85 -39.21 6.16
N GLY A 215 10.89 -38.22 7.05
CA GLY A 215 9.75 -37.41 7.48
C GLY A 215 9.46 -36.23 6.55
N ARG A 216 8.64 -35.30 7.03
CA ARG A 216 8.20 -34.12 6.28
C ARG A 216 9.40 -33.22 5.90
N PRO A 217 9.57 -32.77 4.64
CA PRO A 217 10.59 -31.78 4.31
C PRO A 217 10.32 -30.42 4.95
N VAL A 218 11.35 -29.70 5.40
CA VAL A 218 11.23 -28.35 5.99
C VAL A 218 11.91 -27.33 5.10
N PHE A 219 11.22 -26.25 4.75
CA PHE A 219 11.81 -25.09 4.08
C PHE A 219 11.83 -23.87 5.01
N TRP A 220 13.00 -23.60 5.57
CA TRP A 220 13.24 -22.51 6.51
C TRP A 220 13.57 -21.19 5.82
N HIS A 221 12.82 -20.14 6.16
CA HIS A 221 12.93 -18.80 5.60
C HIS A 221 13.35 -17.81 6.69
N ASN A 222 14.59 -17.33 6.60
CA ASN A 222 15.07 -16.25 7.46
C ASN A 222 14.81 -14.89 6.79
N MET A 223 13.97 -14.08 7.44
CA MET A 223 13.50 -12.81 6.90
C MET A 223 14.33 -11.59 7.32
N ARG A 224 15.50 -11.82 7.93
CA ARG A 224 16.34 -10.75 8.51
C ARG A 224 17.24 -10.08 7.50
N GLU A 225 17.23 -8.75 7.52
CA GLU A 225 18.22 -7.93 6.79
C GLU A 225 19.46 -7.65 7.65
N GLU A 226 19.37 -7.84 8.97
CA GLU A 226 20.46 -7.67 9.90
C GLU A 226 21.41 -8.87 9.82
N PRO A 227 22.75 -8.68 9.83
CA PRO A 227 23.69 -9.80 9.90
C PRO A 227 23.63 -10.46 11.28
N VAL A 228 23.50 -11.79 11.27
CA VAL A 228 23.42 -12.63 12.47
C VAL A 228 24.59 -13.60 12.46
N ILE A 229 25.13 -13.90 13.64
CA ILE A 229 26.16 -14.92 13.84
C ILE A 229 25.76 -15.81 15.01
N TYR A 230 26.08 -17.10 14.95
CA TYR A 230 25.92 -18.02 16.08
C TYR A 230 27.26 -18.20 16.77
N ILE A 231 27.28 -18.02 18.10
CA ILE A 231 28.44 -18.30 18.96
C ILE A 231 27.97 -19.30 20.01
N ASN A 232 28.64 -20.46 20.09
CA ASN A 232 28.27 -21.54 21.02
C ASN A 232 26.80 -21.96 20.89
N GLY A 233 26.29 -21.98 19.65
CA GLY A 233 24.89 -22.32 19.35
C GLY A 233 23.86 -21.22 19.67
N LYS A 234 24.28 -20.07 20.24
CA LYS A 234 23.40 -18.94 20.56
C LYS A 234 23.49 -17.83 19.50
N PRO A 235 22.38 -17.18 19.10
CA PRO A 235 22.39 -16.15 18.08
C PRO A 235 22.76 -14.77 18.63
N PHE A 236 23.65 -14.07 17.91
CA PHE A 236 24.07 -12.69 18.15
C PHE A 236 23.84 -11.84 16.90
N VAL A 237 23.51 -10.56 17.09
CA VAL A 237 23.25 -9.59 16.03
C VAL A 237 24.19 -8.39 16.13
N LEU A 238 24.62 -7.89 14.98
CA LEU A 238 25.44 -6.67 14.90
C LEU A 238 24.61 -5.41 15.20
N ARG A 239 25.15 -4.51 16.03
CA ARG A 239 24.54 -3.25 16.45
C ARG A 239 25.56 -2.11 16.45
N GLU A 240 25.07 -0.87 16.43
CA GLU A 240 25.90 0.32 16.72
C GLU A 240 26.16 0.43 18.23
N VAL A 241 27.39 0.80 18.62
CA VAL A 241 27.77 1.10 20.02
C VAL A 241 26.83 2.14 20.62
N GLU A 242 26.53 3.22 19.89
CA GLU A 242 25.67 4.31 20.38
C GLU A 242 24.17 3.94 20.49
N ARG A 243 23.75 2.84 19.83
CA ARG A 243 22.33 2.46 19.70
C ARG A 243 22.12 0.93 19.75
N PRO A 244 22.52 0.26 20.84
CA PRO A 244 22.48 -1.21 20.94
C PRO A 244 21.05 -1.77 20.86
N TYR A 245 20.04 -0.98 21.23
CA TYR A 245 18.62 -1.34 21.16
C TYR A 245 17.98 -1.22 19.77
N LYS A 246 18.68 -0.64 18.77
CA LYS A 246 18.08 -0.33 17.46
C LYS A 246 18.77 -1.08 16.31
N ASN A 247 17.98 -1.41 15.30
CA ASN A 247 18.52 -1.90 14.03
C ASN A 247 19.35 -0.82 13.34
N MET A 248 20.48 -1.22 12.77
CA MET A 248 21.37 -0.36 11.98
C MET A 248 20.65 0.13 10.72
N LEU A 249 20.72 1.42 10.44
CA LEU A 249 19.95 2.03 9.35
C LEU A 249 20.67 1.91 8.00
N GLU A 250 21.98 1.70 8.02
CA GLU A 250 22.88 1.60 6.88
C GLU A 250 22.57 0.38 5.99
N TYR A 251 21.94 -0.65 6.56
CA TYR A 251 21.63 -1.90 5.87
C TYR A 251 20.20 -1.98 5.34
N THR A 252 19.44 -0.89 5.41
CA THR A 252 18.04 -0.90 4.97
C THR A 252 17.92 -1.25 3.48
N GLY A 253 17.26 -2.38 3.21
CA GLY A 253 17.00 -2.83 1.85
C GLY A 253 18.19 -3.49 1.14
N ILE A 254 19.15 -4.01 1.90
CA ILE A 254 20.22 -4.90 1.46
C ILE A 254 19.69 -6.17 0.77
N ASP A 255 20.44 -6.74 -0.17
CA ASP A 255 20.11 -8.00 -0.83
C ASP A 255 20.70 -9.21 -0.10
N ARG A 256 20.24 -10.41 -0.47
CA ARG A 256 20.64 -11.69 0.14
C ARG A 256 22.15 -11.88 0.15
N GLU A 257 22.77 -11.76 -1.02
CA GLU A 257 24.20 -12.07 -1.18
C GLU A 257 25.07 -11.14 -0.37
N ARG A 258 24.69 -9.86 -0.26
CA ARG A 258 25.43 -8.89 0.53
C ARG A 258 25.30 -9.16 2.03
N VAL A 259 24.12 -9.55 2.53
CA VAL A 259 23.96 -9.95 3.95
C VAL A 259 24.81 -11.18 4.25
N GLU A 260 24.73 -12.22 3.41
CA GLU A 260 25.50 -13.46 3.63
C GLU A 260 27.02 -13.22 3.58
N ARG A 261 27.50 -12.36 2.66
CA ARG A 261 28.91 -11.94 2.65
C ARG A 261 29.32 -11.16 3.90
N MET A 262 28.43 -10.30 4.42
CA MET A 262 28.69 -9.60 5.66
C MET A 262 28.73 -10.54 6.86
N GLU A 263 27.87 -11.56 6.91
CA GLU A 263 27.89 -12.58 7.96
C GLU A 263 29.19 -13.40 7.91
N ALA A 264 29.68 -13.74 6.71
CA ALA A 264 30.96 -14.42 6.54
C ALA A 264 32.15 -13.56 7.01
N ARG A 265 32.18 -12.28 6.64
CA ARG A 265 33.22 -11.34 7.12
C ARG A 265 33.13 -11.09 8.62
N LEU A 266 31.91 -11.00 9.16
CA LEU A 266 31.69 -10.85 10.60
C LEU A 266 32.28 -12.04 11.37
N LYS A 267 32.12 -13.27 10.86
CA LYS A 267 32.77 -14.45 11.43
C LYS A 267 34.29 -14.31 11.43
N GLU A 268 34.89 -13.90 10.31
CA GLU A 268 36.34 -13.70 10.22
C GLU A 268 36.86 -12.63 11.19
N ASP A 269 36.15 -11.51 11.32
CA ASP A 269 36.50 -10.44 12.25
C ASP A 269 36.41 -10.91 13.71
N ILE A 270 35.39 -11.69 14.07
CA ILE A 270 35.24 -12.27 15.42
C ILE A 270 36.41 -13.19 15.75
N LEU A 271 36.78 -14.07 14.81
CA LEU A 271 37.89 -15.01 15.03
C LEU A 271 39.22 -14.26 15.19
N ARG A 272 39.45 -13.22 14.38
CA ARG A 272 40.65 -12.37 14.46
C ARG A 272 40.73 -11.58 15.78
N GLU A 273 39.61 -11.00 16.22
CA GLU A 273 39.56 -10.32 17.53
C GLU A 273 39.82 -11.32 18.66
N ALA A 274 39.23 -12.50 18.59
CA ALA A 274 39.39 -13.52 19.63
C ALA A 274 40.81 -14.03 19.78
N GLU A 275 41.59 -14.12 18.69
CA GLU A 275 43.03 -14.43 18.77
C GLU A 275 43.79 -13.41 19.64
N SER A 276 43.34 -12.15 19.64
CA SER A 276 43.95 -11.07 20.43
C SER A 276 43.54 -11.09 21.91
N TYR A 277 42.42 -11.74 22.23
CA TYR A 277 41.85 -11.84 23.59
C TYR A 277 41.76 -13.29 24.07
N ASN A 278 42.78 -14.10 23.75
CA ASN A 278 42.98 -15.45 24.26
C ASN A 278 41.75 -16.38 24.06
N GLY A 279 41.12 -16.29 22.90
CA GLY A 279 39.94 -17.07 22.52
C GLY A 279 38.61 -16.53 23.04
N ALA A 280 38.53 -15.26 23.44
CA ALA A 280 37.28 -14.65 23.92
C ALA A 280 36.85 -13.45 23.07
N ILE A 281 35.55 -13.19 23.02
CA ILE A 281 34.94 -12.02 22.35
C ILE A 281 34.01 -11.30 23.32
N MET A 282 34.01 -9.97 23.31
CA MET A 282 33.09 -9.19 24.13
C MET A 282 31.73 -9.02 23.42
N VAL A 283 30.66 -9.39 24.13
CA VAL A 283 29.28 -9.32 23.67
C VAL A 283 28.41 -8.58 24.69
N ILE A 284 27.21 -8.18 24.26
CA ILE A 284 26.21 -7.52 25.08
C ILE A 284 25.02 -8.45 25.29
N HIS A 285 24.64 -8.68 26.53
CA HIS A 285 23.41 -9.39 26.93
C HIS A 285 22.36 -8.42 27.46
N GLU A 286 21.13 -8.90 27.66
CA GLU A 286 20.01 -8.12 28.18
C GLU A 286 19.37 -8.86 29.36
N THR A 287 19.15 -8.16 30.47
CA THR A 287 18.47 -8.68 31.66
C THR A 287 16.95 -8.64 31.51
N ASP A 288 16.25 -9.28 32.45
CA ASP A 288 14.77 -9.31 32.49
C ASP A 288 14.16 -7.89 32.55
N ASP A 289 14.86 -6.95 33.19
CA ASP A 289 14.46 -5.54 33.30
C ASP A 289 14.79 -4.71 32.05
N GLY A 290 15.30 -5.34 30.99
CA GLY A 290 15.69 -4.69 29.74
C GLY A 290 16.99 -3.89 29.82
N GLN A 291 17.80 -4.09 30.86
CA GLN A 291 19.12 -3.46 30.98
C GLN A 291 20.16 -4.29 30.24
N ILE A 292 21.07 -3.64 29.53
CA ILE A 292 22.18 -4.32 28.85
C ILE A 292 23.40 -4.44 29.75
N PHE A 293 24.12 -5.55 29.64
CA PHE A 293 25.40 -5.76 30.31
C PHE A 293 26.39 -6.45 29.39
N GLU A 294 27.67 -6.25 29.65
CA GLU A 294 28.77 -6.76 28.83
C GLU A 294 29.30 -8.07 29.41
N ALA A 295 29.63 -9.02 28.54
CA ALA A 295 30.22 -10.29 28.93
C ALA A 295 31.27 -10.73 27.92
N TRP A 296 32.29 -11.42 28.41
CA TRP A 296 33.25 -12.14 27.59
C TRP A 296 32.74 -13.55 27.32
N GLU A 297 32.52 -13.88 26.05
CA GLU A 297 32.15 -15.22 25.61
C GLU A 297 33.38 -15.91 25.01
N HIS A 298 33.65 -17.14 25.45
CA HIS A 298 34.71 -17.93 24.83
C HIS A 298 34.27 -18.39 23.44
N VAL A 299 35.11 -18.17 22.45
CA VAL A 299 34.89 -18.54 21.05
C VAL A 299 35.93 -19.54 20.59
N SER A 300 35.48 -20.49 19.79
CA SER A 300 36.35 -21.40 19.06
C SER A 300 35.95 -21.41 17.59
N SER A 301 36.91 -21.68 16.71
CA SER A 301 36.71 -21.62 15.25
C SER A 301 35.53 -22.47 14.75
N TYR A 302 35.25 -23.60 15.41
CA TYR A 302 34.15 -24.49 15.05
C TYR A 302 32.78 -24.09 15.65
N LEU A 303 32.74 -23.23 16.68
CA LEU A 303 31.50 -22.79 17.35
C LEU A 303 31.01 -21.41 16.91
N VAL A 304 31.77 -20.70 16.07
CA VAL A 304 31.32 -19.47 15.41
C VAL A 304 30.81 -19.82 14.01
N GLN A 305 29.49 -19.73 13.81
CA GLN A 305 28.85 -20.16 12.57
C GLN A 305 27.92 -19.08 12.01
N THR A 306 27.96 -18.89 10.70
CA THR A 306 26.92 -18.10 10.00
C THR A 306 25.60 -18.89 9.97
N PRO A 307 24.44 -18.23 9.82
CA PRO A 307 23.17 -18.92 9.65
C PRO A 307 23.22 -19.94 8.51
N LEU A 308 23.86 -19.59 7.39
CA LEU A 308 24.00 -20.49 6.24
C LEU A 308 24.81 -21.76 6.59
N GLU A 309 25.89 -21.62 7.36
CA GLU A 309 26.67 -22.77 7.83
C GLU A 309 25.88 -23.66 8.79
N VAL A 310 25.13 -23.07 9.73
CA VAL A 310 24.27 -23.83 10.67
C VAL A 310 23.28 -24.70 9.90
N PHE A 311 22.55 -24.13 8.95
CA PHE A 311 21.55 -24.90 8.18
C PHE A 311 22.20 -25.94 7.26
N ARG A 312 23.34 -25.65 6.64
CA ARG A 312 24.11 -26.65 5.87
C ARG A 312 24.57 -27.83 6.71
N CYS A 313 24.94 -27.60 7.97
CA CYS A 313 25.27 -28.71 8.87
C CYS A 313 24.05 -29.59 9.14
N LEU A 314 22.88 -28.98 9.36
CA LEU A 314 21.61 -29.68 9.66
C LEU A 314 21.04 -30.44 8.45
N GLU A 315 21.37 -30.05 7.22
CA GLU A 315 20.98 -30.76 5.98
C GLU A 315 21.47 -32.22 5.93
N ASN A 316 22.52 -32.58 6.68
CA ASN A 316 23.02 -33.96 6.75
C ASN A 316 22.13 -34.89 7.59
N ASP A 317 21.39 -34.31 8.54
CA ASP A 317 20.60 -35.04 9.53
C ASP A 317 19.09 -34.96 9.23
N PHE A 318 18.65 -33.87 8.60
CA PHE A 318 17.24 -33.57 8.36
C PHE A 318 16.98 -33.16 6.91
N PRO A 319 15.78 -33.44 6.36
CA PRO A 319 15.36 -32.96 5.03
C PRO A 319 14.98 -31.46 5.09
N ILE A 320 15.95 -30.60 5.41
CA ILE A 320 15.77 -29.16 5.55
C ILE A 320 16.36 -28.42 4.34
N LYS A 321 15.76 -27.30 3.97
CA LYS A 321 16.31 -26.33 3.02
C LYS A 321 16.24 -24.95 3.64
N TYR A 322 17.29 -24.14 3.44
CA TYR A 322 17.36 -22.78 3.98
C TYR A 322 17.31 -21.72 2.87
N ALA A 323 16.56 -20.64 3.12
CA ALA A 323 16.55 -19.44 2.29
C ALA A 323 16.61 -18.16 3.13
N ARG A 324 17.50 -17.24 2.75
CA ARG A 324 17.58 -15.88 3.31
C ARG A 324 16.83 -14.90 2.42
N VAL A 325 15.81 -14.25 2.96
CA VAL A 325 14.95 -13.25 2.28
C VAL A 325 14.97 -11.95 3.10
N PRO A 326 15.97 -11.08 2.93
CA PRO A 326 16.17 -9.93 3.81
C PRO A 326 15.07 -8.88 3.63
N ILE A 327 14.16 -8.79 4.60
CA ILE A 327 13.08 -7.78 4.61
C ILE A 327 13.40 -6.72 5.65
N THR A 328 13.24 -5.45 5.24
CA THR A 328 13.45 -4.31 6.14
C THR A 328 12.49 -4.28 7.29
N ASP A 329 13.04 -4.15 8.50
CA ASP A 329 12.23 -4.19 9.70
C ASP A 329 11.24 -3.01 9.76
N GLY A 330 10.01 -3.31 10.20
CA GLY A 330 8.90 -2.36 10.22
C GLY A 330 8.29 -2.03 8.85
N LYS A 331 8.97 -2.26 7.72
CA LYS A 331 8.48 -1.91 6.38
C LYS A 331 7.71 -3.03 5.71
N ALA A 332 7.03 -2.71 4.61
CA ALA A 332 6.40 -3.70 3.74
C ALA A 332 7.43 -4.39 2.81
N PRO A 333 7.27 -5.68 2.48
CA PRO A 333 8.12 -6.38 1.51
C PRO A 333 8.20 -5.69 0.16
N LYS A 334 9.38 -5.68 -0.46
CA LYS A 334 9.57 -5.24 -1.85
C LYS A 334 8.94 -6.26 -2.80
N SER A 335 8.61 -5.84 -4.02
CA SER A 335 8.01 -6.75 -5.01
C SER A 335 8.92 -7.93 -5.35
N SER A 336 10.25 -7.75 -5.30
CA SER A 336 11.24 -8.83 -5.44
C SER A 336 11.17 -9.87 -4.33
N ASP A 337 10.78 -9.46 -3.12
CA ASP A 337 10.75 -10.32 -1.94
C ASP A 337 9.54 -11.28 -2.08
N PHE A 338 8.40 -10.76 -2.56
CA PHE A 338 7.25 -11.58 -2.95
C PHE A 338 7.64 -12.59 -4.05
N ASP A 339 8.33 -12.16 -5.12
CA ASP A 339 8.76 -13.05 -6.20
C ASP A 339 9.66 -14.19 -5.66
N THR A 340 10.59 -13.85 -4.76
CA THR A 340 11.48 -14.83 -4.13
C THR A 340 10.69 -15.85 -3.31
N LEU A 341 9.74 -15.39 -2.49
CA LEU A 341 8.88 -16.26 -1.69
C LEU A 341 7.99 -17.16 -2.56
N VAL A 342 7.42 -16.61 -3.63
CA VAL A 342 6.66 -17.36 -4.64
C VAL A 342 7.51 -18.49 -5.22
N MET A 343 8.72 -18.19 -5.68
CA MET A 343 9.62 -19.18 -6.25
C MET A 343 9.98 -20.29 -5.25
N ASN A 344 10.29 -19.92 -4.01
CA ASN A 344 10.63 -20.89 -2.96
C ASN A 344 9.45 -21.82 -2.65
N ILE A 345 8.25 -21.26 -2.50
CA ILE A 345 7.07 -22.03 -2.07
C ILE A 345 6.51 -22.87 -3.22
N ALA A 346 6.42 -22.31 -4.42
CA ALA A 346 5.87 -23.01 -5.59
C ALA A 346 6.80 -24.12 -6.12
N SER A 347 8.12 -24.04 -5.86
CA SER A 347 9.08 -25.09 -6.24
C SER A 347 9.23 -26.21 -5.21
N ALA A 348 8.63 -26.06 -4.03
CA ALA A 348 8.71 -27.06 -2.97
C ALA A 348 7.70 -28.20 -3.18
N CYS A 349 8.01 -29.39 -2.64
CA CYS A 349 7.10 -30.53 -2.66
C CYS A 349 5.80 -30.21 -1.89
N LYS A 350 4.67 -30.84 -2.26
CA LYS A 350 3.36 -30.56 -1.65
C LYS A 350 3.34 -30.70 -0.12
N ASP A 351 4.07 -31.68 0.40
CA ASP A 351 4.13 -32.00 1.83
C ASP A 351 5.10 -31.11 2.62
N THR A 352 5.81 -30.18 1.98
CA THR A 352 6.83 -29.36 2.65
C THR A 352 6.21 -28.44 3.72
N ALA A 353 6.80 -28.44 4.92
CA ALA A 353 6.51 -27.48 5.97
C ALA A 353 7.32 -26.20 5.78
N PHE A 354 6.70 -25.03 5.87
CA PHE A 354 7.37 -23.74 5.70
C PHE A 354 7.55 -23.05 7.05
N VAL A 355 8.78 -22.73 7.43
CA VAL A 355 9.08 -22.03 8.69
C VAL A 355 9.59 -20.64 8.39
N PHE A 356 9.04 -19.61 9.04
CA PHE A 356 9.45 -18.22 8.89
C PHE A 356 10.02 -17.68 10.19
N ASN A 357 11.20 -17.05 10.14
CA ASN A 357 11.78 -16.38 11.30
C ASN A 357 12.25 -14.96 11.03
N CYS A 358 12.17 -14.13 12.07
CA CYS A 358 12.81 -12.83 12.16
C CYS A 358 13.32 -12.64 13.60
N GLN A 359 13.76 -11.44 13.98
CA GLN A 359 14.28 -11.18 15.34
C GLN A 359 13.31 -11.69 16.42
N MET A 360 12.12 -11.09 16.53
CA MET A 360 11.14 -11.46 17.57
C MET A 360 10.03 -12.42 17.09
N GLY A 361 10.04 -12.83 15.83
CA GLY A 361 8.96 -13.68 15.29
C GLY A 361 7.62 -12.97 15.07
N ARG A 362 7.58 -11.62 15.15
CA ARG A 362 6.37 -10.79 15.07
C ARG A 362 6.10 -10.24 13.67
N GLY A 363 6.58 -9.03 13.34
CA GLY A 363 6.16 -8.31 12.13
C GLY A 363 6.52 -8.99 10.80
N ARG A 364 7.81 -9.24 10.56
CA ARG A 364 8.31 -9.89 9.33
C ARG A 364 7.80 -11.33 9.21
N THR A 365 7.95 -12.11 10.28
CA THR A 365 7.44 -13.49 10.35
C THR A 365 5.95 -13.59 10.05
N THR A 366 5.10 -12.79 10.70
CA THR A 366 3.65 -12.82 10.41
C THR A 366 3.37 -12.48 8.94
N THR A 367 4.12 -11.52 8.37
CA THR A 367 3.97 -11.17 6.95
C THR A 367 4.35 -12.35 6.04
N GLY A 368 5.46 -13.05 6.33
CA GLY A 368 5.87 -14.25 5.61
C GLY A 368 4.84 -15.37 5.70
N THR A 369 4.30 -15.62 6.91
CA THR A 369 3.27 -16.65 7.11
C THR A 369 1.97 -16.33 6.35
N VAL A 370 1.54 -15.06 6.31
CA VAL A 370 0.36 -14.64 5.52
C VAL A 370 0.59 -14.87 4.02
N ILE A 371 1.77 -14.48 3.50
CA ILE A 371 2.14 -14.70 2.10
C ILE A 371 2.12 -16.20 1.76
N ALA A 372 2.68 -17.04 2.64
CA ALA A 372 2.73 -18.48 2.43
C ALA A 372 1.35 -19.14 2.47
N CYS A 373 0.47 -18.73 3.39
CA CYS A 373 -0.89 -19.27 3.45
C CYS A 373 -1.71 -18.89 2.22
N LEU A 374 -1.60 -17.64 1.73
CA LEU A 374 -2.25 -17.22 0.48
C LEU A 374 -1.74 -18.02 -0.73
N LEU A 375 -0.43 -18.25 -0.81
CA LEU A 375 0.16 -19.08 -1.86
C LEU A 375 -0.34 -20.52 -1.78
N LYS A 376 -0.37 -21.11 -0.59
CA LYS A 376 -0.90 -22.48 -0.40
C LYS A 376 -2.36 -22.58 -0.79
N LEU A 377 -3.21 -21.64 -0.37
CA LEU A 377 -4.61 -21.58 -0.85
C LEU A 377 -4.70 -21.57 -2.37
N ARG A 378 -3.88 -20.75 -3.03
CA ARG A 378 -3.86 -20.65 -4.49
C ARG A 378 -3.37 -21.92 -5.18
N LEU A 379 -2.32 -22.55 -4.64
CA LEU A 379 -1.73 -23.78 -5.20
C LEU A 379 -2.63 -25.00 -4.98
N ASP A 380 -3.32 -25.07 -3.85
CA ASP A 380 -4.13 -26.22 -3.47
C ASP A 380 -5.56 -26.14 -4.05
N TYR A 381 -6.16 -24.94 -4.16
CA TYR A 381 -7.57 -24.76 -4.54
C TYR A 381 -7.81 -24.01 -5.87
N GLY A 382 -6.78 -23.47 -6.51
CA GLY A 382 -6.96 -22.77 -7.80
C GLY A 382 -7.52 -21.35 -7.65
N ARG A 383 -8.26 -20.85 -8.66
CA ARG A 383 -8.99 -19.57 -8.59
C ARG A 383 -10.49 -19.84 -8.42
N PRO A 384 -11.23 -18.93 -7.78
CA PRO A 384 -10.74 -17.80 -6.98
C PRO A 384 -10.09 -18.28 -5.66
N ILE A 385 -9.24 -17.46 -5.04
CA ILE A 385 -8.68 -17.77 -3.72
C ILE A 385 -9.84 -17.73 -2.72
N ARG A 386 -10.33 -18.89 -2.29
CA ARG A 386 -11.41 -19.01 -1.32
C ARG A 386 -10.91 -19.82 -0.13
N ILE A 387 -11.34 -19.40 1.05
CA ILE A 387 -11.18 -20.19 2.26
C ILE A 387 -12.42 -21.08 2.34
N LEU A 388 -12.22 -22.40 2.30
CA LEU A 388 -13.27 -23.33 2.70
C LEU A 388 -13.46 -23.18 4.22
N LEU A 389 -14.65 -22.77 4.62
CA LEU A 389 -15.04 -22.63 6.03
C LEU A 389 -15.37 -24.00 6.68
N ASP A 390 -15.33 -25.10 5.92
CA ASP A 390 -16.01 -26.36 6.26
C ASP A 390 -15.19 -27.40 7.06
N ASP A 391 -13.91 -27.20 7.36
CA ASP A 391 -13.13 -28.20 8.12
C ASP A 391 -13.28 -28.10 9.65
N MET A 392 -14.16 -27.21 10.16
CA MET A 392 -14.34 -27.00 11.61
C MET A 392 -15.55 -27.73 12.23
N SER A 393 -16.27 -28.56 11.47
CA SER A 393 -17.48 -29.28 11.98
C SER A 393 -17.37 -30.80 11.99
N ARG A 394 -16.19 -31.38 11.71
CA ARG A 394 -16.01 -32.84 11.58
C ARG A 394 -15.29 -33.55 12.72
N GLU A 395 -15.06 -32.88 13.84
CA GLU A 395 -14.45 -33.51 15.03
C GLU A 395 -15.19 -33.20 16.35
N GLU A 396 -16.52 -33.04 16.33
CA GLU A 396 -17.35 -33.18 17.55
C GLU A 396 -18.71 -33.81 17.21
N ALA A 397 -18.67 -34.99 16.59
CA ALA A 397 -19.85 -35.84 16.43
C ALA A 397 -19.48 -37.30 16.65
N ASP A 398 -18.78 -37.59 17.75
CA ASP A 398 -18.71 -38.93 18.28
C ASP A 398 -18.63 -38.92 19.81
N SER A 399 -19.75 -38.66 20.46
CA SER A 399 -20.02 -39.17 21.80
C SER A 399 -21.52 -39.30 22.06
N GLY A 400 -21.98 -40.54 22.02
CA GLY A 400 -22.98 -41.03 22.97
C GLY A 400 -24.44 -40.74 22.63
N THR A 401 -25.03 -41.60 21.81
CA THR A 401 -26.45 -41.95 21.93
C THR A 401 -26.69 -42.60 23.31
N SER A 402 -27.56 -42.03 24.13
CA SER A 402 -28.24 -42.76 25.21
C SER A 402 -29.62 -42.18 25.47
N SER A 403 -30.65 -42.98 25.18
CA SER A 403 -32.06 -42.74 25.48
C SER A 403 -32.37 -42.86 26.97
N GLY A 404 -33.36 -42.12 27.46
CA GLY A 404 -33.95 -42.37 28.78
C GLY A 404 -34.97 -41.30 29.19
N GLU A 405 -36.20 -41.76 29.44
CA GLU A 405 -37.48 -41.07 29.67
C GLU A 405 -37.62 -40.18 30.94
N GLU A 406 -38.83 -39.61 31.00
CA GLU A 406 -39.43 -38.56 31.84
C GLU A 406 -39.53 -38.80 33.36
N THR A 407 -39.76 -37.70 34.11
CA THR A 407 -40.54 -37.49 35.38
C THR A 407 -39.88 -36.30 36.14
N GLY A 408 -40.51 -35.30 36.76
CA GLY A 408 -41.89 -35.00 37.18
C GLY A 408 -41.85 -34.38 38.61
N GLY A 409 -42.21 -33.09 38.78
CA GLY A 409 -42.56 -32.42 40.06
C GLY A 409 -41.71 -31.17 40.44
N HIS A 410 -42.22 -29.92 40.38
CA HIS A 410 -43.06 -29.15 41.35
C HIS A 410 -42.32 -28.76 42.66
N TYR A 411 -42.22 -27.53 43.20
CA TYR A 411 -42.84 -26.17 43.15
C TYR A 411 -41.92 -25.21 44.00
N PRO A 412 -42.20 -23.90 44.26
CA PRO A 412 -42.95 -22.87 43.54
C PRO A 412 -42.18 -21.53 43.38
N GLU A 413 -42.85 -20.61 42.67
CA GLU A 413 -42.48 -19.25 42.31
C GLU A 413 -42.35 -18.27 43.49
N SER A 414 -41.55 -17.23 43.26
CA SER A 414 -41.75 -15.90 43.86
C SER A 414 -41.69 -14.86 42.74
N THR A 415 -42.87 -14.40 42.35
CA THR A 415 -43.14 -13.29 41.44
C THR A 415 -42.73 -11.94 42.04
N SER A 416 -42.00 -11.11 41.28
CA SER A 416 -42.38 -9.71 41.08
C SER A 416 -41.56 -9.03 39.97
N ASN A 417 -42.24 -8.76 38.85
CA ASN A 417 -42.11 -7.61 37.94
C ASN A 417 -40.71 -7.02 37.66
N THR A 418 -40.14 -7.39 36.51
CA THR A 418 -39.21 -6.52 35.78
C THR A 418 -39.86 -6.05 34.48
N ALA A 419 -40.00 -4.73 34.38
CA ALA A 419 -40.31 -4.05 33.14
C ALA A 419 -39.30 -4.44 32.06
N LYS A 420 -39.81 -4.64 30.84
CA LYS A 420 -38.99 -4.83 29.63
C LYS A 420 -38.20 -3.56 29.34
N ASP A 421 -37.01 -3.44 29.92
CA ASP A 421 -35.97 -2.55 29.41
C ASP A 421 -35.34 -3.21 28.17
N ARG A 422 -35.82 -2.80 26.99
CA ARG A 422 -35.04 -2.93 25.76
C ARG A 422 -33.85 -1.98 25.89
N PRO A 423 -32.59 -2.43 25.80
CA PRO A 423 -31.49 -1.49 25.66
C PRO A 423 -31.56 -0.92 24.25
N CYS A 424 -32.02 0.33 24.15
CA CYS A 424 -31.77 1.20 23.01
C CYS A 424 -30.24 1.32 22.88
N LYS A 425 -29.62 0.50 22.04
CA LYS A 425 -28.21 0.64 21.69
C LYS A 425 -28.10 1.69 20.59
N ASP A 426 -27.83 2.92 21.00
CA ASP A 426 -27.18 3.91 20.16
C ASP A 426 -25.81 3.36 19.75
N THR A 427 -25.74 2.68 18.60
CA THR A 427 -24.46 2.24 18.05
C THR A 427 -23.80 3.40 17.34
N SER A 428 -23.01 4.19 18.08
CA SER A 428 -21.96 5.00 17.46
C SER A 428 -21.03 4.06 16.66
N HIS A 429 -21.00 4.19 15.34
CA HIS A 429 -20.19 3.35 14.47
C HIS A 429 -18.70 3.61 14.75
N ALA A 430 -18.03 2.68 15.43
CA ALA A 430 -16.60 2.79 15.71
C ALA A 430 -15.80 2.65 14.41
N PHE A 431 -14.92 3.61 14.12
CA PHE A 431 -14.10 3.60 12.90
C PHE A 431 -13.25 2.32 12.79
N GLY A 432 -13.53 1.50 11.79
CA GLY A 432 -12.87 0.24 11.48
C GLY A 432 -11.93 0.31 10.29
N ILE A 433 -11.30 -0.82 9.96
CA ILE A 433 -10.37 -0.91 8.82
C ILE A 433 -11.09 -0.62 7.50
N ASN A 434 -12.38 -0.95 7.44
CA ASN A 434 -13.25 -0.70 6.30
C ASN A 434 -13.63 0.78 6.13
N ASP A 435 -13.26 1.69 7.02
CA ASP A 435 -13.50 3.12 6.81
C ASP A 435 -12.33 3.82 6.07
N ILE A 436 -11.24 3.10 5.82
CA ILE A 436 -10.10 3.64 5.05
C ILE A 436 -10.41 3.53 3.55
N LEU A 437 -10.87 4.64 2.96
CA LEU A 437 -11.30 4.75 1.55
C LEU A 437 -10.29 4.18 0.54
N LEU A 438 -8.99 4.35 0.81
CA LEU A 438 -7.92 3.84 -0.04
C LEU A 438 -8.05 2.32 -0.30
N LEU A 439 -8.50 1.57 0.71
CA LEU A 439 -8.62 0.12 0.63
C LEU A 439 -9.74 -0.31 -0.31
N TRP A 440 -10.83 0.45 -0.37
CA TRP A 440 -11.90 0.23 -1.36
C TRP A 440 -11.42 0.53 -2.76
N LYS A 441 -10.71 1.65 -2.95
CA LYS A 441 -10.18 2.06 -4.24
C LYS A 441 -9.30 0.97 -4.87
N ILE A 442 -8.35 0.43 -4.11
CA ILE A 442 -7.52 -0.69 -4.62
C ILE A 442 -8.33 -1.95 -4.88
N THR A 443 -9.30 -2.28 -4.03
CA THR A 443 -10.15 -3.47 -4.20
C THR A 443 -10.94 -3.39 -5.51
N ARG A 444 -11.48 -2.22 -5.86
CA ARG A 444 -12.26 -2.02 -7.09
C ARG A 444 -11.44 -2.13 -8.38
N LEU A 445 -10.13 -1.88 -8.33
CA LEU A 445 -9.26 -2.00 -9.50
C LEU A 445 -9.04 -3.45 -9.96
N PHE A 446 -9.38 -4.44 -9.14
CA PHE A 446 -9.17 -5.85 -9.43
C PHE A 446 -10.50 -6.59 -9.58
N ASP A 447 -10.58 -7.49 -10.56
CA ASP A 447 -11.80 -8.25 -10.89
C ASP A 447 -12.29 -9.11 -9.73
N ASN A 448 -11.33 -9.73 -9.06
CA ASN A 448 -11.49 -10.57 -7.88
C ASN A 448 -11.10 -9.84 -6.58
N GLY A 449 -11.12 -8.50 -6.60
CA GLY A 449 -10.53 -7.69 -5.54
C GLY A 449 -11.21 -7.90 -4.19
N VAL A 450 -12.55 -7.99 -4.18
CA VAL A 450 -13.34 -8.18 -2.96
C VAL A 450 -13.04 -9.56 -2.37
N GLU A 451 -13.15 -10.61 -3.18
CA GLU A 451 -12.92 -11.99 -2.76
C GLU A 451 -11.48 -12.20 -2.28
N CYS A 452 -10.50 -11.67 -2.99
CA CYS A 452 -9.09 -11.77 -2.59
C CYS A 452 -8.80 -11.01 -1.30
N ARG A 453 -9.47 -9.87 -1.07
CA ARG A 453 -9.34 -9.12 0.18
C ARG A 453 -9.99 -9.86 1.34
N GLU A 454 -11.16 -10.47 1.14
CA GLU A 454 -11.81 -11.31 2.17
C GLU A 454 -10.94 -12.52 2.54
N ALA A 455 -10.39 -13.23 1.55
CA ALA A 455 -9.45 -14.32 1.78
C ALA A 455 -8.21 -13.84 2.53
N LEU A 456 -7.63 -12.69 2.15
CA LEU A 456 -6.51 -12.09 2.86
C LEU A 456 -6.85 -11.75 4.31
N ASP A 457 -8.00 -11.15 4.57
CA ASP A 457 -8.42 -10.73 5.91
C ASP A 457 -8.56 -11.92 6.85
N ALA A 458 -9.18 -12.99 6.37
CA ALA A 458 -9.31 -14.22 7.13
C ALA A 458 -7.96 -14.94 7.36
N ILE A 459 -7.03 -14.89 6.40
CA ILE A 459 -5.64 -15.37 6.63
C ILE A 459 -4.91 -14.49 7.65
N ILE A 460 -5.06 -13.16 7.59
CA ILE A 460 -4.48 -12.25 8.59
C ILE A 460 -5.01 -12.60 9.99
N ASP A 461 -6.29 -12.95 10.10
CA ASP A 461 -6.90 -13.34 11.37
C ASP A 461 -6.38 -14.69 11.87
N ARG A 462 -6.18 -15.68 10.98
CA ARG A 462 -5.50 -16.95 11.34
C ARG A 462 -4.05 -16.74 11.79
N CYS A 463 -3.36 -15.75 11.22
CA CYS A 463 -1.97 -15.41 11.57
C CYS A 463 -1.85 -14.39 12.73
N SER A 464 -2.94 -14.10 13.45
CA SER A 464 -3.02 -12.96 14.37
C SER A 464 -2.38 -13.16 15.74
N ALA A 465 -1.95 -14.37 16.10
CA ALA A 465 -1.49 -14.76 17.43
C ALA A 465 -0.46 -13.81 18.09
N LEU A 466 0.41 -13.17 17.28
CA LEU A 466 1.37 -12.16 17.77
C LEU A 466 1.10 -10.74 17.30
N GLN A 467 0.53 -10.59 16.11
CA GLN A 467 0.34 -9.29 15.48
C GLN A 467 -0.69 -9.40 14.37
N ASN A 468 -1.86 -8.78 14.55
CA ASN A 468 -2.80 -8.57 13.46
C ASN A 468 -2.45 -7.27 12.71
N ILE A 469 -2.21 -7.36 11.39
CA ILE A 469 -1.80 -6.21 10.56
C ILE A 469 -2.90 -5.15 10.52
N ARG A 470 -4.18 -5.55 10.43
CA ARG A 470 -5.32 -4.63 10.35
C ARG A 470 -5.54 -3.92 11.69
N GLN A 471 -5.47 -4.66 12.80
CA GLN A 471 -5.57 -4.06 14.14
C GLN A 471 -4.40 -3.10 14.41
N ALA A 472 -3.19 -3.38 13.94
CA ALA A 472 -2.04 -2.49 14.09
C ALA A 472 -2.30 -1.11 13.45
N VAL A 473 -2.89 -1.09 12.24
CA VAL A 473 -3.28 0.16 11.56
C VAL A 473 -4.23 0.97 12.45
N LEU A 474 -5.27 0.33 13.01
CA LEU A 474 -6.26 0.98 13.86
C LEU A 474 -5.68 1.45 15.21
N GLN A 475 -4.75 0.70 15.79
CA GLN A 475 -4.05 1.08 17.02
C GLN A 475 -3.20 2.34 16.82
N TYR A 476 -2.37 2.38 15.77
CA TYR A 476 -1.57 3.57 15.46
C TYR A 476 -2.42 4.77 15.07
N ARG A 477 -3.55 4.54 14.41
CA ARG A 477 -4.57 5.58 14.16
C ARG A 477 -5.08 6.19 15.46
N LYS A 478 -5.42 5.35 16.45
CA LYS A 478 -5.93 5.80 17.74
C LYS A 478 -4.92 6.72 18.42
N VAL A 479 -3.65 6.31 18.49
CA VAL A 479 -2.56 7.11 19.07
C VAL A 479 -2.36 8.43 18.31
N PHE A 480 -2.39 8.40 16.97
CA PHE A 480 -2.23 9.62 16.16
C PHE A 480 -3.34 10.66 16.41
N ASN A 481 -4.58 10.21 16.63
CA ASN A 481 -5.74 11.08 16.84
C ASN A 481 -5.94 11.52 18.30
N GLN A 482 -5.18 10.98 19.26
CA GLN A 482 -5.24 11.42 20.65
C GLN A 482 -4.59 12.79 20.82
N GLN A 483 -5.38 13.78 21.26
CA GLN A 483 -4.91 15.16 21.39
C GLN A 483 -3.90 15.36 22.53
N HIS A 484 -3.98 14.53 23.58
CA HIS A 484 -3.10 14.61 24.75
C HIS A 484 -1.73 13.94 24.55
N VAL A 485 -1.50 13.27 23.41
CA VAL A 485 -0.22 12.62 23.10
C VAL A 485 0.75 13.65 22.50
N GLU A 486 2.00 13.61 22.94
CA GLU A 486 3.07 14.50 22.49
C GLU A 486 3.17 14.54 20.95
N PRO A 487 3.36 15.72 20.31
CA PRO A 487 3.42 15.83 18.85
C PRO A 487 4.45 14.90 18.19
N ARG A 488 5.58 14.64 18.87
CA ARG A 488 6.62 13.71 18.41
C ARG A 488 6.12 12.27 18.39
N GLU A 489 5.41 11.84 19.42
CA GLU A 489 4.86 10.48 19.53
C GLU A 489 3.74 10.27 18.51
N ARG A 490 2.87 11.28 18.31
CA ARG A 490 1.85 11.27 17.26
C ARG A 490 2.47 11.10 15.87
N ARG A 491 3.59 11.79 15.60
CA ARG A 491 4.34 11.67 14.34
C ARG A 491 4.96 10.28 14.15
N VAL A 492 5.52 9.69 15.21
CA VAL A 492 6.03 8.31 15.17
C VAL A 492 4.90 7.31 14.94
N ALA A 493 3.76 7.49 15.61
CA ALA A 493 2.57 6.68 15.42
C ALA A 493 2.03 6.79 13.99
N LEU A 494 1.96 7.99 13.42
CA LEU A 494 1.55 8.20 12.03
C LEU A 494 2.44 7.44 11.04
N ASN A 495 3.77 7.55 11.21
CA ASN A 495 4.72 6.86 10.35
C ASN A 495 4.60 5.34 10.47
N ARG A 496 4.48 4.81 11.70
CA ARG A 496 4.27 3.38 11.91
C ARG A 496 2.93 2.90 11.35
N GLY A 497 1.86 3.65 11.56
CA GLY A 497 0.55 3.36 10.98
C GLY A 497 0.61 3.30 9.46
N ALA A 498 1.30 4.25 8.83
CA ALA A 498 1.50 4.28 7.38
C ALA A 498 2.25 3.04 6.85
N GLU A 499 3.28 2.58 7.55
CA GLU A 499 4.01 1.36 7.18
C GLU A 499 3.14 0.10 7.28
N TYR A 500 2.29 -0.01 8.31
CA TYR A 500 1.31 -1.10 8.43
C TYR A 500 0.23 -1.02 7.34
N LEU A 501 -0.24 0.19 7.02
CA LEU A 501 -1.21 0.41 5.95
C LEU A 501 -0.62 0.07 4.58
N GLU A 502 0.62 0.46 4.30
CA GLU A 502 1.33 0.07 3.07
C GLU A 502 1.50 -1.45 3.00
N ARG A 503 1.83 -2.11 4.12
CA ARG A 503 1.97 -3.56 4.17
C ARG A 503 0.66 -4.26 3.82
N TYR A 504 -0.45 -3.84 4.41
CA TYR A 504 -1.76 -4.39 4.08
C TYR A 504 -2.16 -4.10 2.63
N PHE A 505 -1.95 -2.87 2.15
CA PHE A 505 -2.18 -2.49 0.76
C PHE A 505 -1.41 -3.38 -0.24
N ARG A 506 -0.14 -3.69 0.03
CA ARG A 506 0.66 -4.59 -0.82
C ARG A 506 0.16 -6.04 -0.77
N LEU A 507 -0.31 -6.49 0.39
CA LEU A 507 -0.89 -7.83 0.54
C LEU A 507 -2.21 -7.95 -0.24
N ILE A 508 -3.04 -6.89 -0.30
CA ILE A 508 -4.24 -6.86 -1.16
C ILE A 508 -3.84 -7.00 -2.63
N ALA A 509 -2.85 -6.20 -3.09
CA ALA A 509 -2.35 -6.30 -4.46
C ALA A 509 -1.77 -7.69 -4.77
N PHE A 510 -1.08 -8.30 -3.81
CA PHE A 510 -0.52 -9.64 -3.97
C PHE A 510 -1.62 -10.73 -4.01
N ALA A 511 -2.63 -10.65 -3.16
CA ALA A 511 -3.77 -11.56 -3.20
C ALA A 511 -4.52 -11.48 -4.54
N ALA A 512 -4.74 -10.26 -5.06
CA ALA A 512 -5.33 -10.04 -6.37
C ALA A 512 -4.46 -10.63 -7.51
N TYR A 513 -3.14 -10.43 -7.45
CA TYR A 513 -2.19 -11.06 -8.37
C TYR A 513 -2.31 -12.58 -8.38
N LEU A 514 -2.30 -13.20 -7.19
CA LEU A 514 -2.43 -14.65 -7.05
C LEU A 514 -3.75 -15.16 -7.64
N GLY A 515 -4.86 -14.44 -7.47
CA GLY A 515 -6.14 -14.81 -8.06
C GLY A 515 -6.31 -14.45 -9.55
N SER A 516 -5.34 -13.81 -10.20
CA SER A 516 -5.40 -13.36 -11.60
C SER A 516 -4.65 -14.29 -12.55
N GLU A 517 -4.98 -14.29 -13.86
CA GLU A 517 -4.35 -15.13 -14.93
C GLU A 517 -2.82 -15.05 -14.96
N ALA A 518 -2.26 -13.94 -14.47
CA ALA A 518 -0.81 -13.75 -14.39
C ALA A 518 -0.08 -14.83 -13.55
N PHE A 519 -0.74 -15.42 -12.55
CA PHE A 519 -0.14 -16.46 -11.72
C PHE A 519 -0.25 -17.88 -12.31
N ASP A 520 -1.04 -18.13 -13.37
CA ASP A 520 -1.26 -19.51 -13.87
C ASP A 520 0.01 -20.20 -14.33
N GLY A 521 1.00 -19.46 -14.86
CA GLY A 521 2.29 -20.05 -15.23
C GLY A 521 3.09 -20.65 -14.06
N PHE A 522 2.70 -20.38 -12.81
CA PHE A 522 3.25 -21.01 -11.61
C PHE A 522 2.44 -22.23 -11.14
N CYS A 523 1.18 -22.37 -11.57
CA CYS A 523 0.32 -23.52 -11.26
C CYS A 523 0.32 -24.59 -12.36
N GLU A 524 0.39 -24.15 -13.63
CA GLU A 524 0.32 -24.98 -14.83
C GLU A 524 1.63 -24.85 -15.64
N ASN A 525 1.92 -25.79 -16.57
CA ASN A 525 3.00 -25.68 -17.56
C ASN A 525 2.71 -24.60 -18.63
N GLY A 526 2.18 -23.44 -18.20
CA GLY A 526 1.74 -22.34 -19.04
C GLY A 526 2.87 -21.60 -19.75
N LYS A 527 2.53 -20.93 -20.85
CA LYS A 527 3.48 -20.34 -21.81
C LYS A 527 4.26 -19.12 -21.30
N SER A 528 3.91 -18.51 -20.17
CA SER A 528 4.65 -17.37 -19.60
C SER A 528 4.42 -17.20 -18.09
N ARG A 529 5.51 -17.18 -17.32
CA ARG A 529 5.52 -16.89 -15.87
C ARG A 529 5.66 -15.39 -15.65
N ILE A 530 4.58 -14.69 -15.31
CA ILE A 530 4.61 -13.27 -14.98
C ILE A 530 4.86 -13.13 -13.49
N THR A 531 5.97 -12.51 -13.07
CA THR A 531 6.24 -12.29 -11.64
C THR A 531 5.36 -11.19 -11.05
N PHE A 532 5.17 -11.17 -9.72
CA PHE A 532 4.43 -10.11 -9.04
C PHE A 532 5.06 -8.75 -9.29
N LYS A 533 6.41 -8.67 -9.30
CA LYS A 533 7.11 -7.43 -9.68
C LYS A 533 6.69 -6.97 -11.07
N SER A 534 6.75 -7.82 -12.09
CA SER A 534 6.37 -7.46 -13.46
C SER A 534 4.90 -7.04 -13.55
N TRP A 535 4.01 -7.83 -12.95
CA TRP A 535 2.57 -7.58 -12.91
C TRP A 535 2.20 -6.24 -12.26
N LEU A 536 2.89 -5.88 -11.17
CA LEU A 536 2.68 -4.62 -10.46
C LEU A 536 3.29 -3.42 -11.20
N HIS A 537 4.34 -3.61 -12.00
CA HIS A 537 4.90 -2.53 -12.84
C HIS A 537 3.95 -2.13 -13.98
N GLN A 538 3.11 -3.06 -14.44
CA GLN A 538 2.09 -2.81 -15.46
C GLN A 538 0.87 -2.03 -14.93
N ARG A 539 0.85 -1.67 -13.64
CA ARG A 539 -0.26 -1.01 -12.93
C ARG A 539 0.20 0.27 -12.25
N PRO A 540 0.48 1.34 -13.01
CA PRO A 540 0.96 2.61 -12.48
C PRO A 540 -0.01 3.23 -11.45
N GLU A 541 -1.31 2.99 -11.56
CA GLU A 541 -2.34 3.42 -10.62
C GLU A 541 -2.17 2.83 -9.21
N VAL A 542 -1.80 1.55 -9.12
CA VAL A 542 -1.51 0.89 -7.83
C VAL A 542 -0.22 1.44 -7.23
N GLN A 543 0.78 1.73 -8.05
CA GLN A 543 2.02 2.38 -7.59
C GLN A 543 1.75 3.80 -7.08
N ALA A 544 0.91 4.58 -7.77
CA ALA A 544 0.54 5.93 -7.36
C ALA A 544 -0.19 5.95 -6.01
N MET A 545 -1.13 5.02 -5.80
CA MET A 545 -1.79 4.85 -4.50
C MET A 545 -0.81 4.51 -3.37
N LYS A 546 0.14 3.59 -3.61
CA LYS A 546 1.22 3.28 -2.67
C LYS A 546 2.04 4.52 -2.30
N TRP A 547 2.41 5.34 -3.29
CA TRP A 547 3.12 6.59 -3.06
C TRP A 547 2.30 7.58 -2.23
N SER A 548 0.98 7.63 -2.42
CA SER A 548 0.07 8.46 -1.63
C SER A 548 0.13 8.14 -0.12
N ILE A 549 0.19 6.85 0.24
CA ILE A 549 0.35 6.40 1.65
C ILE A 549 1.60 7.01 2.27
N ARG A 550 2.71 7.04 1.54
CA ARG A 550 4.01 7.55 2.04
C ARG A 550 4.08 9.07 2.10
N LEU A 551 3.54 9.73 1.08
CA LEU A 551 3.65 11.18 0.94
C LEU A 551 2.67 11.92 1.86
N ARG A 552 1.46 11.38 2.03
CA ARG A 552 0.38 12.04 2.79
C ARG A 552 -0.36 11.06 3.70
N PRO A 553 0.33 10.37 4.63
CA PRO A 553 -0.28 9.36 5.48
C PRO A 553 -1.46 9.92 6.29
N GLY A 554 -1.35 11.17 6.76
CA GLY A 554 -2.38 11.82 7.57
C GLY A 554 -3.80 11.71 7.00
N ARG A 555 -3.96 11.80 5.66
CA ARG A 555 -5.26 11.74 4.98
C ARG A 555 -6.02 10.43 5.21
N PHE A 556 -5.32 9.34 5.51
CA PHE A 556 -5.92 8.03 5.74
C PHE A 556 -6.20 7.75 7.21
N PHE A 557 -5.60 8.55 8.11
CA PHE A 557 -5.71 8.39 9.56
C PHE A 557 -6.61 9.45 10.22
N THR A 558 -6.90 10.56 9.54
CA THR A 558 -7.84 11.60 10.00
C THR A 558 -9.29 11.18 9.78
N VAL A 559 -10.12 11.34 10.82
CA VAL A 559 -11.59 11.27 10.74
C VAL A 559 -12.07 12.47 9.89
N PRO A 560 -12.85 12.29 8.80
CA PRO A 560 -13.59 13.39 8.21
C PRO A 560 -14.49 14.03 9.26
N GLU A 561 -14.47 15.36 9.37
CA GLU A 561 -15.23 16.13 10.38
C GLU A 561 -16.73 15.73 10.41
N GLU A 562 -17.27 15.23 9.30
CA GLU A 562 -18.64 14.74 9.14
C GLU A 562 -18.99 13.51 9.99
N LEU A 563 -18.02 12.63 10.34
CA LEU A 563 -18.27 11.48 11.23
C LEU A 563 -18.33 11.87 12.73
N ARG A 564 -18.10 13.15 13.06
CA ARG A 564 -18.25 13.67 14.44
C ARG A 564 -19.66 14.19 14.73
N VAL A 565 -20.49 14.40 13.70
CA VAL A 565 -21.83 14.93 13.88
C VAL A 565 -22.82 13.76 13.91
N PRO A 566 -23.60 13.57 14.99
CA PRO A 566 -24.77 12.72 14.94
C PRO A 566 -25.75 13.36 13.96
N GLN A 567 -25.85 12.83 12.74
CA GLN A 567 -26.98 13.18 11.88
C GLN A 567 -28.21 12.44 12.43
N GLU A 568 -29.00 13.13 13.24
CA GLU A 568 -30.41 12.80 13.39
C GLU A 568 -31.06 13.01 12.02
N SER A 569 -31.41 11.93 11.34
CA SER A 569 -32.24 12.05 10.15
C SER A 569 -33.50 11.19 10.24
N GLN A 570 -34.55 11.81 9.71
CA GLN A 570 -35.93 11.38 9.72
C GLN A 570 -36.08 10.01 9.03
N HIS A 571 -37.15 9.29 9.38
CA HIS A 571 -37.49 7.91 9.01
C HIS A 571 -37.26 7.46 7.54
N GLY A 572 -37.10 8.38 6.58
CA GLY A 572 -36.79 8.08 5.17
C GLY A 572 -35.31 7.75 4.89
N ASP A 573 -34.38 8.27 5.68
CA ASP A 573 -32.93 8.08 5.47
C ASP A 573 -32.44 6.71 5.96
N ALA A 574 -33.06 6.12 6.98
CA ALA A 574 -32.67 4.83 7.54
C ALA A 574 -32.81 3.67 6.54
N VAL A 575 -33.84 3.71 5.69
CA VAL A 575 -34.08 2.69 4.65
C VAL A 575 -33.06 2.83 3.51
N MET A 576 -32.74 4.07 3.11
CA MET A 576 -31.72 4.35 2.11
C MET A 576 -30.33 3.92 2.59
N GLU A 577 -29.98 4.24 3.83
CA GLU A 577 -28.72 3.86 4.44
C GLU A 577 -28.58 2.34 4.57
N ALA A 578 -29.66 1.64 4.97
CA ALA A 578 -29.67 0.18 5.10
C ALA A 578 -29.40 -0.52 3.76
N ILE A 579 -30.01 -0.05 2.67
CA ILE A 579 -29.85 -0.65 1.33
C ILE A 579 -28.46 -0.36 0.78
N VAL A 580 -27.96 0.87 0.92
CA VAL A 580 -26.60 1.22 0.49
C VAL A 580 -25.54 0.47 1.33
N LYS A 581 -25.83 0.14 2.59
CA LYS A 581 -24.98 -0.70 3.46
C LYS A 581 -25.03 -2.19 3.10
N ASP A 582 -26.08 -2.67 2.44
CA ASP A 582 -26.24 -4.08 2.06
C ASP A 582 -25.67 -4.41 0.68
N ARG A 583 -25.43 -3.40 -0.18
CA ARG A 583 -24.81 -3.55 -1.51
C ARG A 583 -23.53 -4.40 -1.48
N ASN A 584 -23.45 -5.40 -2.33
CA ASN A 584 -22.33 -6.36 -2.39
C ASN A 584 -21.65 -6.42 -3.77
N GLY A 585 -21.92 -5.45 -4.65
CA GLY A 585 -21.31 -5.35 -5.97
C GLY A 585 -19.80 -5.12 -5.90
N SER A 586 -19.11 -5.52 -6.97
CA SER A 586 -17.66 -5.47 -7.06
C SER A 586 -17.10 -4.04 -7.20
N VAL A 587 -17.89 -3.15 -7.81
CA VAL A 587 -17.68 -1.70 -7.95
C VAL A 587 -18.75 -0.93 -7.16
N LEU A 588 -20.02 -1.27 -7.34
CA LEU A 588 -21.16 -0.75 -6.57
C LEU A 588 -21.35 -1.54 -5.27
N GLY A 589 -20.38 -1.42 -4.37
CA GLY A 589 -20.38 -2.10 -3.07
C GLY A 589 -20.93 -1.24 -1.92
N LYS A 590 -20.85 -1.78 -0.70
CA LYS A 590 -21.29 -1.14 0.55
C LYS A 590 -20.83 0.33 0.64
N GLY A 591 -21.76 1.21 0.99
CA GLY A 591 -21.48 2.65 1.15
C GLY A 591 -21.33 3.41 -0.17
N SER A 592 -21.61 2.80 -1.32
CA SER A 592 -21.52 3.45 -2.64
C SER A 592 -22.89 3.83 -3.16
N ILE A 593 -22.97 4.98 -3.83
CA ILE A 593 -24.19 5.49 -4.44
C ILE A 593 -23.97 5.82 -5.92
N LEU A 594 -25.05 5.78 -6.70
CA LEU A 594 -25.10 6.31 -8.06
C LEU A 594 -25.82 7.64 -8.04
N LYS A 595 -25.10 8.70 -8.38
CA LYS A 595 -25.61 10.07 -8.36
C LYS A 595 -25.73 10.62 -9.78
N MET A 596 -26.84 11.26 -10.08
CA MET A 596 -27.06 11.93 -11.36
C MET A 596 -26.01 13.03 -11.61
N TYR A 597 -25.46 13.11 -12.82
CA TYR A 597 -24.49 14.16 -13.20
C TYR A 597 -25.13 15.55 -13.32
N PHE A 598 -26.44 15.61 -13.57
CA PHE A 598 -27.21 16.84 -13.65
C PHE A 598 -27.66 17.28 -12.25
N PHE A 599 -27.49 18.57 -11.96
CA PHE A 599 -27.88 19.16 -10.68
C PHE A 599 -28.41 20.59 -10.85
N PRO A 600 -29.26 21.07 -9.93
CA PRO A 600 -29.79 22.42 -9.96
C PRO A 600 -28.68 23.48 -9.94
N GLY A 601 -28.76 24.48 -10.83
CA GLY A 601 -27.76 25.56 -10.92
C GLY A 601 -26.57 25.27 -11.85
N GLN A 602 -26.55 24.11 -12.52
CA GLN A 602 -25.58 23.83 -13.57
C GLN A 602 -25.77 24.81 -14.74
N ARG A 603 -24.77 25.67 -15.00
CA ARG A 603 -24.86 26.72 -16.01
C ARG A 603 -24.86 26.11 -17.43
N THR A 604 -25.90 26.38 -18.21
CA THR A 604 -25.87 26.17 -19.67
C THR A 604 -24.97 27.21 -20.32
N SER A 605 -24.24 26.84 -21.37
CA SER A 605 -23.34 27.76 -22.08
C SER A 605 -24.10 28.99 -22.60
N SER A 606 -23.46 30.17 -22.56
CA SER A 606 -24.03 31.41 -23.07
C SER A 606 -24.00 31.53 -24.60
N HIS A 607 -23.25 30.66 -25.29
CA HIS A 607 -22.98 30.81 -26.74
C HIS A 607 -23.40 29.61 -27.60
N ILE A 608 -23.37 28.38 -27.06
CA ILE A 608 -23.79 27.18 -27.79
C ILE A 608 -24.77 26.40 -26.89
N GLN A 609 -26.05 26.44 -27.22
CA GLN A 609 -27.08 25.71 -26.49
C GLN A 609 -27.35 24.39 -27.19
N ILE A 610 -26.97 23.29 -26.53
CA ILE A 610 -27.28 21.92 -26.94
C ILE A 610 -28.09 21.30 -25.80
N HIS A 611 -29.31 20.85 -26.06
CA HIS A 611 -30.16 20.31 -25.02
C HIS A 611 -29.57 19.00 -24.47
N GLY A 612 -29.46 18.89 -23.14
CA GLY A 612 -28.85 17.72 -22.50
C GLY A 612 -27.32 17.65 -22.61
N ALA A 613 -26.62 18.66 -23.16
CA ALA A 613 -25.17 18.78 -23.10
C ALA A 613 -24.77 20.11 -22.42
N PRO A 614 -24.42 20.07 -21.11
CA PRO A 614 -24.06 21.29 -20.39
C PRO A 614 -22.64 21.78 -20.73
N HIS A 615 -22.36 23.06 -20.50
CA HIS A 615 -21.05 23.68 -20.65
C HIS A 615 -20.36 23.48 -22.01
N VAL A 616 -21.10 23.54 -23.11
CA VAL A 616 -20.52 23.46 -24.46
C VAL A 616 -19.76 24.75 -24.80
N PHE A 617 -18.46 24.64 -25.09
CA PHE A 617 -17.63 25.75 -25.53
C PHE A 617 -16.84 25.38 -26.78
N LYS A 618 -16.71 26.32 -27.73
CA LYS A 618 -15.82 26.22 -28.88
C LYS A 618 -14.58 27.05 -28.61
N VAL A 619 -13.41 26.51 -28.94
CA VAL A 619 -12.15 27.26 -28.87
C VAL A 619 -12.02 28.15 -30.11
N ASP A 620 -11.85 29.45 -29.90
CA ASP A 620 -11.76 30.41 -31.00
C ASP A 620 -10.57 30.11 -31.92
N GLY A 621 -10.83 30.04 -33.23
CA GLY A 621 -9.82 29.76 -34.24
C GLY A 621 -9.43 28.27 -34.39
N TYR A 622 -10.01 27.36 -33.60
CA TYR A 622 -9.67 25.93 -33.66
C TYR A 622 -10.93 25.04 -33.76
N PRO A 623 -10.86 23.87 -34.42
CA PRO A 623 -11.96 22.90 -34.48
C PRO A 623 -12.04 22.07 -33.20
N VAL A 624 -11.92 22.71 -32.04
CA VAL A 624 -11.88 22.07 -30.72
C VAL A 624 -13.07 22.55 -29.90
N TYR A 625 -13.78 21.60 -29.31
CA TYR A 625 -14.95 21.84 -28.48
C TYR A 625 -14.75 21.15 -27.13
N SER A 626 -15.24 21.76 -26.06
CA SER A 626 -15.35 21.14 -24.74
C SER A 626 -16.82 21.09 -24.32
N MET A 627 -17.19 20.09 -23.53
CA MET A 627 -18.51 19.96 -22.93
C MET A 627 -18.43 19.19 -21.62
N ALA A 628 -19.39 19.41 -20.73
CA ALA A 628 -19.63 18.50 -19.61
C ALA A 628 -20.35 17.23 -20.09
N THR A 629 -20.43 16.21 -19.23
CA THR A 629 -21.07 14.92 -19.56
C THR A 629 -22.49 15.13 -20.11
N PRO A 630 -22.78 14.76 -21.37
CA PRO A 630 -24.10 14.92 -21.94
C PRO A 630 -25.01 13.72 -21.63
N THR A 631 -26.33 13.88 -21.76
CA THR A 631 -27.25 12.76 -21.98
C THR A 631 -27.00 12.11 -23.34
N ILE A 632 -27.56 10.92 -23.59
CA ILE A 632 -27.46 10.29 -24.92
C ILE A 632 -28.07 11.22 -25.99
N ALA A 633 -29.24 11.80 -25.71
CA ALA A 633 -29.88 12.77 -26.61
C ALA A 633 -29.01 14.01 -26.85
N GLY A 634 -28.39 14.57 -25.81
CA GLY A 634 -27.50 15.73 -25.95
C GLY A 634 -26.21 15.41 -26.70
N ALA A 635 -25.69 14.19 -26.57
CA ALA A 635 -24.58 13.72 -27.39
C ALA A 635 -24.98 13.65 -28.87
N MET A 636 -26.17 13.13 -29.20
CA MET A 636 -26.69 13.08 -30.57
C MET A 636 -26.85 14.48 -31.16
N GLU A 637 -27.39 15.43 -30.39
CA GLU A 637 -27.57 16.81 -30.82
C GLU A 637 -26.23 17.52 -31.04
N MET A 638 -25.25 17.33 -30.15
CA MET A 638 -23.89 17.86 -30.34
C MET A 638 -23.23 17.29 -31.61
N LEU A 639 -23.37 15.98 -31.84
CA LEU A 639 -22.82 15.32 -33.03
C LEU A 639 -23.50 15.78 -34.33
N ALA A 640 -24.80 16.06 -34.29
CA ALA A 640 -25.53 16.65 -35.40
C ALA A 640 -25.07 18.08 -35.67
N TYR A 641 -24.90 18.90 -34.62
CA TYR A 641 -24.37 20.26 -34.71
C TYR A 641 -22.97 20.29 -35.36
N LEU A 642 -22.12 19.31 -35.05
CA LEU A 642 -20.79 19.15 -35.66
C LEU A 642 -20.82 18.56 -37.08
N GLY A 643 -21.99 18.25 -37.64
CA GLY A 643 -22.10 17.71 -39.00
C GLY A 643 -21.50 16.31 -39.17
N SER A 644 -21.51 15.49 -38.11
CA SER A 644 -20.90 14.15 -38.13
C SER A 644 -21.78 13.04 -38.72
N LYS A 645 -23.01 13.37 -39.13
CA LYS A 645 -23.91 12.46 -39.86
C LYS A 645 -24.02 12.92 -41.33
N PRO A 646 -23.93 12.02 -42.32
CA PRO A 646 -24.14 12.40 -43.71
C PRO A 646 -25.58 12.86 -43.93
N THR A 647 -25.77 13.99 -44.58
CA THR A 647 -27.08 14.54 -44.98
C THR A 647 -27.15 14.60 -46.50
N ALA A 648 -28.37 14.66 -47.06
CA ALA A 648 -28.57 14.72 -48.52
C ALA A 648 -27.84 15.88 -49.22
N GLU A 649 -27.47 16.94 -48.48
CA GLU A 649 -26.79 18.14 -48.97
C GLU A 649 -25.26 18.14 -48.77
N ARG A 650 -24.70 17.24 -47.94
CA ARG A 650 -23.26 17.17 -47.65
C ARG A 650 -22.71 15.77 -47.95
N SER A 651 -21.86 15.68 -48.96
CA SER A 651 -21.28 14.41 -49.45
C SER A 651 -20.29 13.74 -48.49
N ALA A 652 -19.76 14.44 -47.47
CA ALA A 652 -18.83 13.87 -46.49
C ALA A 652 -19.16 14.32 -45.06
N ALA A 653 -19.36 13.34 -44.17
CA ALA A 653 -19.59 13.56 -42.74
C ALA A 653 -18.30 13.97 -42.02
N GLN A 654 -18.37 15.01 -41.18
CA GLN A 654 -17.21 15.51 -40.45
C GLN A 654 -16.80 14.50 -39.36
N LYS A 655 -15.53 14.08 -39.36
CA LYS A 655 -15.02 13.14 -38.36
C LYS A 655 -14.89 13.85 -37.01
N VAL A 656 -15.55 13.33 -35.98
CA VAL A 656 -15.47 13.88 -34.61
C VAL A 656 -14.71 12.90 -33.72
N ILE A 657 -13.67 13.39 -33.05
CA ILE A 657 -12.93 12.63 -32.04
C ILE A 657 -13.42 13.09 -30.68
N LEU A 658 -14.05 12.19 -29.94
CA LEU A 658 -14.47 12.45 -28.57
C LEU A 658 -13.44 11.87 -27.61
N THR A 659 -12.74 12.76 -26.90
CA THR A 659 -11.79 12.38 -25.86
C THR A 659 -12.41 12.64 -24.50
N ASP A 660 -12.73 11.55 -23.79
CA ASP A 660 -13.27 11.59 -22.44
C ASP A 660 -12.13 11.66 -21.42
N LEU A 661 -12.06 12.78 -20.70
CA LEU A 661 -10.98 13.09 -19.77
C LEU A 661 -11.25 12.64 -18.33
N ARG A 662 -12.37 11.96 -18.07
CA ARG A 662 -12.82 11.64 -16.72
C ARG A 662 -12.08 10.45 -16.13
N GLU A 663 -11.63 10.60 -14.88
CA GLU A 663 -11.14 9.50 -14.04
C GLU A 663 -12.24 8.71 -13.33
N GLU A 664 -13.47 9.23 -13.36
CA GLU A 664 -14.62 8.69 -12.63
C GLU A 664 -15.36 7.65 -13.48
N ALA A 665 -15.78 6.54 -12.88
CA ALA A 665 -16.66 5.60 -13.56
C ALA A 665 -18.07 6.20 -13.72
N VAL A 666 -18.58 6.18 -14.95
CA VAL A 666 -19.90 6.70 -15.33
C VAL A 666 -20.71 5.61 -16.01
N VAL A 667 -22.02 5.61 -15.74
CA VAL A 667 -22.99 4.72 -16.40
C VAL A 667 -24.18 5.53 -16.87
N TYR A 668 -24.76 5.16 -18.01
CA TYR A 668 -26.02 5.72 -18.50
C TYR A 668 -27.17 4.81 -18.11
N ILE A 669 -28.19 5.37 -17.47
CA ILE A 669 -29.44 4.69 -17.11
C ILE A 669 -30.56 5.51 -17.73
N ASN A 670 -31.42 4.89 -18.55
CA ASN A 670 -32.50 5.56 -19.28
C ASN A 670 -32.00 6.80 -20.07
N GLY A 671 -30.81 6.69 -20.67
CA GLY A 671 -30.17 7.79 -21.41
C GLY A 671 -29.56 8.92 -20.56
N THR A 672 -29.66 8.83 -19.24
CA THR A 672 -29.14 9.83 -18.28
C THR A 672 -27.85 9.34 -17.63
N PRO A 673 -26.79 10.17 -17.55
CA PRO A 673 -25.51 9.80 -16.94
C PRO A 673 -25.54 9.87 -15.40
N PHE A 674 -25.06 8.80 -14.77
CA PHE A 674 -24.85 8.66 -13.33
C PHE A 674 -23.38 8.41 -13.02
N VAL A 675 -22.89 9.05 -11.98
CA VAL A 675 -21.52 8.90 -11.46
C VAL A 675 -21.52 8.10 -10.16
N LEU A 676 -20.52 7.24 -10.00
CA LEU A 676 -20.26 6.57 -8.74
C LEU A 676 -19.79 7.59 -7.69
N ARG A 677 -20.35 7.52 -6.47
CA ARG A 677 -20.02 8.35 -5.30
C ARG A 677 -20.03 7.52 -4.03
N GLU A 678 -19.49 8.08 -2.95
CA GLU A 678 -19.58 7.51 -1.60
C GLU A 678 -20.74 8.15 -0.86
N LEU A 679 -21.47 7.37 -0.05
CA LEU A 679 -22.65 7.82 0.68
C LEU A 679 -22.33 8.95 1.66
N ASN A 680 -21.21 8.83 2.38
CA ASN A 680 -20.74 9.85 3.33
C ASN A 680 -20.14 11.08 2.65
N LYS A 681 -19.86 11.02 1.34
CA LYS A 681 -19.26 12.11 0.55
C LYS A 681 -19.91 12.21 -0.84
N PRO A 682 -21.22 12.49 -0.90
CA PRO A 682 -21.99 12.34 -2.13
C PRO A 682 -21.69 13.42 -3.18
N VAL A 683 -20.99 14.49 -2.79
CA VAL A 683 -20.54 15.57 -3.68
C VAL A 683 -19.04 15.50 -4.02
N ASP A 684 -18.24 14.75 -3.27
CA ASP A 684 -16.80 14.64 -3.53
C ASP A 684 -16.51 13.71 -4.70
N THR A 685 -15.52 14.10 -5.50
CA THR A 685 -15.01 13.31 -6.63
C THR A 685 -14.29 12.06 -6.13
N LEU A 686 -14.68 10.87 -6.63
CA LEU A 686 -13.98 9.61 -6.37
C LEU A 686 -12.64 9.57 -7.11
N LYS A 687 -11.60 10.11 -6.48
CA LYS A 687 -10.27 10.31 -7.09
C LYS A 687 -9.48 9.00 -7.21
N HIS A 688 -9.07 8.65 -8.43
CA HIS A 688 -8.19 7.52 -8.72
C HIS A 688 -6.90 8.04 -9.36
N VAL A 689 -5.96 8.47 -8.52
CA VAL A 689 -4.73 9.14 -8.98
C VAL A 689 -3.95 8.25 -9.96
N GLY A 690 -3.86 8.68 -11.22
CA GLY A 690 -3.10 7.98 -12.25
C GLY A 690 -3.77 6.75 -12.85
N ILE A 691 -5.10 6.65 -12.77
CA ILE A 691 -5.86 5.58 -13.43
C ILE A 691 -5.78 5.66 -14.95
N THR A 692 -5.61 4.52 -15.61
CA THR A 692 -5.56 4.43 -17.08
C THR A 692 -6.96 4.38 -17.68
N GLY A 693 -7.13 4.86 -18.92
CA GLY A 693 -8.44 4.84 -19.60
C GLY A 693 -9.08 3.46 -19.69
N ARG A 694 -8.29 2.44 -20.03
CA ARG A 694 -8.74 1.02 -20.06
C ARG A 694 -9.26 0.54 -18.71
N MET A 695 -8.61 0.95 -17.62
CA MET A 695 -9.02 0.55 -16.27
C MET A 695 -10.35 1.23 -15.89
N VAL A 696 -10.57 2.49 -16.29
CA VAL A 696 -11.85 3.15 -16.07
C VAL A 696 -12.97 2.48 -16.89
N GLU A 697 -12.73 2.19 -18.17
CA GLU A 697 -13.69 1.46 -19.03
C GLU A 697 -14.06 0.10 -18.42
N HIS A 698 -13.07 -0.60 -17.85
CA HIS A 698 -13.27 -1.88 -17.18
C HIS A 698 -14.10 -1.75 -15.89
N MET A 699 -13.84 -0.70 -15.09
CA MET A 699 -14.66 -0.38 -13.92
C MET A 699 -16.10 -0.02 -14.31
N GLU A 700 -16.31 0.68 -15.44
CA GLU A 700 -17.65 1.03 -15.94
C GLU A 700 -18.42 -0.21 -16.40
N ALA A 701 -17.75 -1.18 -17.02
CA ALA A 701 -18.36 -2.46 -17.40
C ALA A 701 -18.83 -3.25 -16.17
N ARG A 702 -17.96 -3.39 -15.16
CA ARG A 702 -18.32 -4.06 -13.89
C ARG A 702 -19.37 -3.31 -13.09
N LEU A 703 -19.34 -1.96 -13.11
CA LEU A 703 -20.39 -1.14 -12.51
C LEU A 703 -21.76 -1.42 -13.17
N LYS A 704 -21.80 -1.55 -14.49
CA LYS A 704 -23.01 -1.96 -15.22
C LYS A 704 -23.48 -3.37 -14.80
N GLU A 705 -22.56 -4.33 -14.65
CA GLU A 705 -22.90 -5.68 -14.17
C GLU A 705 -23.50 -5.66 -12.76
N ASP A 706 -22.90 -4.90 -11.83
CA ASP A 706 -23.43 -4.76 -10.47
C ASP A 706 -24.84 -4.12 -10.47
N ILE A 707 -25.07 -3.11 -11.31
CA ILE A 707 -26.40 -2.49 -11.48
C ILE A 707 -27.41 -3.50 -11.98
N ILE A 708 -27.06 -4.27 -13.02
CA ILE A 708 -27.94 -5.30 -13.58
C ILE A 708 -28.24 -6.39 -12.54
N ALA A 709 -27.26 -6.76 -11.72
CA ALA A 709 -27.45 -7.72 -10.63
C ALA A 709 -28.42 -7.17 -9.56
N GLU A 710 -28.20 -5.94 -9.08
CA GLU A 710 -29.09 -5.28 -8.10
C GLU A 710 -30.52 -5.16 -8.65
N VAL A 711 -30.68 -4.72 -9.90
CA VAL A 711 -31.97 -4.57 -10.58
C VAL A 711 -32.69 -5.92 -10.73
N ARG A 712 -31.97 -7.01 -11.06
CA ARG A 712 -32.57 -8.35 -11.13
C ARG A 712 -33.03 -8.83 -9.76
N GLN A 713 -32.26 -8.56 -8.70
CA GLN A 713 -32.59 -8.96 -7.34
C GLN A 713 -33.78 -8.18 -6.77
N SER A 714 -33.90 -6.90 -7.11
CA SER A 714 -34.93 -6.00 -6.60
C SER A 714 -36.23 -5.99 -7.40
N GLY A 715 -36.33 -6.82 -8.45
CA GLY A 715 -37.51 -6.89 -9.33
C GLY A 715 -37.68 -5.65 -10.22
N GLY A 716 -36.58 -5.07 -10.71
CA GLY A 716 -36.58 -3.98 -11.67
C GLY A 716 -36.44 -2.57 -11.08
N ARG A 717 -36.24 -2.44 -9.76
CA ARG A 717 -36.19 -1.13 -9.07
C ARG A 717 -34.84 -0.87 -8.41
N MET A 718 -34.28 0.32 -8.59
CA MET A 718 -32.99 0.64 -7.98
C MET A 718 -33.02 2.01 -7.30
N LEU A 719 -32.26 2.14 -6.21
CA LEU A 719 -32.07 3.40 -5.51
C LEU A 719 -30.97 4.23 -6.18
N LEU A 720 -31.38 5.33 -6.82
CA LEU A 720 -30.52 6.33 -7.46
C LEU A 720 -30.52 7.62 -6.64
N HIS A 721 -29.57 8.52 -6.89
CA HIS A 721 -29.42 9.75 -6.12
C HIS A 721 -29.37 10.98 -7.04
N ARG A 722 -29.92 12.11 -6.59
CA ARG A 722 -29.87 13.39 -7.30
C ARG A 722 -29.66 14.54 -6.31
N GLU A 723 -29.15 15.66 -6.80
CA GLU A 723 -29.12 16.90 -6.02
C GLU A 723 -30.46 17.62 -6.14
N GLU A 724 -31.02 18.04 -5.01
CA GLU A 724 -32.15 18.95 -4.96
C GLU A 724 -31.76 20.21 -4.20
N TYR A 725 -32.09 21.36 -4.77
CA TYR A 725 -31.87 22.65 -4.11
C TYR A 725 -33.06 22.93 -3.21
N CYS A 726 -32.83 23.08 -1.91
CA CYS A 726 -33.86 23.49 -0.97
C CYS A 726 -33.89 25.03 -0.90
N PRO A 727 -34.93 25.70 -1.42
CA PRO A 727 -34.99 27.17 -1.40
C PRO A 727 -35.08 27.74 0.02
N ALA A 728 -35.66 26.96 0.96
CA ALA A 728 -35.83 27.37 2.35
C ALA A 728 -34.50 27.41 3.14
N LEU A 729 -33.55 26.52 2.82
CA LEU A 729 -32.26 26.42 3.50
C LEU A 729 -31.11 27.03 2.68
N SER A 730 -31.39 27.50 1.46
CA SER A 730 -30.39 27.93 0.47
C SER A 730 -29.24 26.91 0.29
N GLN A 731 -29.53 25.63 0.48
CA GLN A 731 -28.55 24.54 0.47
C GLN A 731 -29.01 23.44 -0.47
N ALA A 732 -28.07 22.89 -1.25
CA ALA A 732 -28.29 21.68 -2.04
C ALA A 732 -28.06 20.45 -1.17
N SER A 733 -28.99 19.50 -1.21
CA SER A 733 -28.87 18.19 -0.55
C SER A 733 -28.93 17.08 -1.59
N VAL A 734 -28.26 15.96 -1.30
CA VAL A 734 -28.33 14.75 -2.13
C VAL A 734 -29.42 13.87 -1.56
N ILE A 735 -30.44 13.58 -2.36
CA ILE A 735 -31.55 12.71 -1.97
C ILE A 735 -31.54 11.44 -2.80
N GLY A 736 -31.99 10.33 -2.21
CA GLY A 736 -32.23 9.09 -2.95
C GLY A 736 -33.67 9.01 -3.45
N TYR A 737 -33.85 8.39 -4.61
CA TYR A 737 -35.16 8.11 -5.21
C TYR A 737 -35.14 6.75 -5.90
N TRP A 738 -36.31 6.12 -5.95
CA TRP A 738 -36.49 4.82 -6.61
C TRP A 738 -36.83 5.02 -8.08
N GLU A 739 -36.10 4.31 -8.93
CA GLU A 739 -36.32 4.32 -10.38
C GLU A 739 -36.54 2.89 -10.88
N ASN A 740 -37.43 2.72 -11.86
CA ASN A 740 -37.56 1.46 -12.59
C ASN A 740 -36.48 1.43 -13.68
N ILE A 741 -35.65 0.39 -13.66
CA ILE A 741 -34.52 0.22 -14.58
C ILE A 741 -34.69 -1.10 -15.31
N PHE A 742 -34.64 -1.06 -16.65
CA PHE A 742 -34.54 -2.26 -17.47
C PHE A 742 -33.07 -2.53 -17.83
N VAL A 743 -32.74 -3.80 -18.04
CA VAL A 743 -31.36 -4.24 -18.33
C VAL A 743 -30.82 -3.58 -19.60
N ASP A 744 -31.66 -3.38 -20.61
CA ASP A 744 -31.29 -2.78 -21.90
C ASP A 744 -31.03 -1.27 -21.83
N ASP A 745 -31.51 -0.62 -20.76
CA ASP A 745 -31.37 0.82 -20.54
C ASP A 745 -30.08 1.21 -19.81
N VAL A 746 -29.31 0.22 -19.34
CA VAL A 746 -28.02 0.44 -18.66
C VAL A 746 -26.88 0.31 -19.67
N LYS A 747 -26.20 1.43 -19.96
CA LYS A 747 -25.11 1.48 -20.95
C LYS A 747 -23.84 2.12 -20.39
N THR A 748 -22.68 1.59 -20.74
CA THR A 748 -21.40 2.26 -20.49
C THR A 748 -21.16 3.38 -21.52
N PRO A 749 -20.32 4.38 -21.24
CA PRO A 749 -19.94 5.40 -22.23
C PRO A 749 -19.44 4.78 -23.55
N THR A 750 -18.61 3.75 -23.46
CA THR A 750 -18.10 3.02 -24.63
C THR A 750 -19.24 2.41 -25.46
N GLU A 751 -20.23 1.80 -24.82
CA GLU A 751 -21.42 1.24 -25.51
C GLU A 751 -22.29 2.33 -26.15
N VAL A 752 -22.48 3.46 -25.47
CA VAL A 752 -23.24 4.60 -26.00
C VAL A 752 -22.60 5.12 -27.28
N TYR A 753 -21.30 5.43 -27.25
CA TYR A 753 -20.63 5.97 -28.43
C TYR A 753 -20.36 4.91 -29.52
N ALA A 754 -20.28 3.62 -29.17
CA ALA A 754 -20.27 2.55 -30.15
C ALA A 754 -21.63 2.43 -30.88
N ALA A 755 -22.74 2.55 -30.14
CA ALA A 755 -24.09 2.55 -30.73
C ALA A 755 -24.29 3.75 -31.65
N LEU A 756 -23.91 4.96 -31.23
CA LEU A 756 -23.96 6.15 -32.08
C LEU A 756 -23.13 6.00 -33.36
N LYS A 757 -21.94 5.38 -33.27
CA LYS A 757 -21.16 5.06 -34.47
C LYS A 757 -21.90 4.10 -35.41
N ALA A 758 -22.57 3.09 -34.86
CA ALA A 758 -23.37 2.13 -35.63
C ALA A 758 -24.61 2.78 -36.29
N GLU A 759 -25.17 3.84 -35.69
CA GLU A 759 -26.26 4.65 -36.25
C GLU A 759 -25.82 5.60 -37.39
N GLY A 760 -24.55 5.54 -37.81
CA GLY A 760 -24.02 6.26 -38.97
C GLY A 760 -23.32 7.57 -38.64
N TYR A 761 -23.06 7.88 -37.37
CA TYR A 761 -22.24 9.03 -36.99
C TYR A 761 -20.74 8.74 -37.18
N ASN A 762 -20.01 9.63 -37.86
CA ASN A 762 -18.58 9.52 -38.10
C ASN A 762 -17.76 9.94 -36.87
N ILE A 763 -17.75 9.07 -35.85
CA ILE A 763 -17.15 9.36 -34.54
C ILE A 763 -16.08 8.35 -34.11
N ARG A 764 -15.14 8.82 -33.28
CA ARG A 764 -14.18 7.98 -32.55
C ARG A 764 -14.13 8.38 -31.09
N TYR A 765 -14.62 7.51 -30.22
CA TYR A 765 -14.55 7.66 -28.77
C TYR A 765 -13.20 7.16 -28.22
N ARG A 766 -12.66 7.86 -27.21
CA ARG A 766 -11.44 7.48 -26.49
C ARG A 766 -11.54 7.91 -25.04
N ARG A 767 -11.02 7.08 -24.12
CA ARG A 767 -10.89 7.40 -22.70
C ARG A 767 -9.44 7.75 -22.35
N ILE A 768 -9.18 8.99 -21.94
CA ILE A 768 -7.85 9.47 -21.51
C ILE A 768 -8.01 10.25 -20.20
N PRO A 769 -8.09 9.57 -19.04
CA PRO A 769 -8.30 10.22 -17.75
C PRO A 769 -7.22 11.24 -17.41
N LEU A 770 -7.60 12.46 -17.06
CA LEU A 770 -6.70 13.48 -16.52
C LEU A 770 -7.07 13.75 -15.05
N THR A 771 -6.23 13.27 -14.13
CA THR A 771 -6.44 13.45 -12.69
C THR A 771 -6.23 14.92 -12.31
N ARG A 772 -7.25 15.57 -11.74
CA ARG A 772 -7.22 16.99 -11.32
C ARG A 772 -6.12 17.35 -10.30
N GLU A 773 -5.64 16.34 -9.56
CA GLU A 773 -4.69 16.46 -8.45
C GLU A 773 -3.26 16.02 -8.80
N ARG A 774 -3.04 15.64 -10.06
CA ARG A 774 -1.76 15.23 -10.59
C ARG A 774 -1.47 16.07 -11.83
N GLU A 775 -0.21 16.40 -12.05
CA GLU A 775 0.21 16.92 -13.35
C GLU A 775 -0.04 15.87 -14.42
N ALA A 776 -0.52 16.30 -15.59
CA ALA A 776 -0.61 15.46 -16.77
C ALA A 776 0.79 14.91 -17.05
N LEU A 777 0.93 13.59 -16.97
CA LEU A 777 2.20 12.94 -17.26
C LEU A 777 2.53 13.09 -18.73
N THR A 778 3.81 12.88 -19.03
CA THR A 778 4.27 12.75 -20.41
C THR A 778 3.45 11.70 -21.17
N THR A 779 3.10 10.58 -20.52
CA THR A 779 2.23 9.54 -21.10
C THR A 779 0.80 10.00 -21.39
N ASP A 780 0.27 10.93 -20.60
CA ASP A 780 -1.10 11.43 -20.75
C ASP A 780 -1.16 12.40 -21.95
N VAL A 781 -0.13 13.22 -22.10
CA VAL A 781 0.06 14.10 -23.26
C VAL A 781 0.37 13.30 -24.51
N ASP A 782 1.24 12.29 -24.41
CA ASP A 782 1.56 11.35 -25.49
C ASP A 782 0.27 10.63 -25.96
N ALA A 783 -0.61 10.22 -25.07
CA ALA A 783 -1.88 9.59 -25.44
C ALA A 783 -2.80 10.53 -26.25
N ILE A 784 -2.72 11.84 -26.02
CA ILE A 784 -3.44 12.87 -26.79
C ILE A 784 -2.69 13.20 -28.08
N GLN A 785 -1.36 13.22 -28.08
CA GLN A 785 -0.51 13.59 -29.22
C GLN A 785 -0.43 12.47 -30.26
N TYR A 786 -0.18 11.22 -29.85
CA TYR A 786 -0.10 10.03 -30.71
C TYR A 786 -1.48 9.52 -31.10
N CYS A 787 -2.42 10.42 -31.38
CA CYS A 787 -3.69 10.07 -31.97
C CYS A 787 -3.48 9.59 -33.42
N GLU A 788 -2.94 8.39 -33.63
CA GLU A 788 -2.82 7.79 -34.94
C GLU A 788 -4.20 7.64 -35.59
N ASP A 789 -4.33 8.20 -36.79
CA ASP A 789 -5.28 7.74 -37.78
C ASP A 789 -4.75 6.41 -38.33
N LYS A 790 -5.26 5.30 -37.79
CA LYS A 790 -5.34 4.05 -38.56
C LYS A 790 -6.59 4.10 -39.44
#